data_AF-A0A3P1Y3N3-F1
#
_entry.id   AF-A0A3P1Y3N3-F1
#
_cell.length_a   1.000
_cell.length_b   1.000
_cell.length_c   1.000
_cell.angle_alpha   90.00
_cell.angle_beta   90.00
_cell.angle_gamma   90.00
#
_symmetry.space_group_name_H-M   'P 1'
#
loop_
_entity.id
_entity.type
_entity.pdbx_description
1 polymer ?
#
loop_
_entity_poly.entity_id
_entity_poly.type
_entity_poly.pdbx_seq_one_letter_code
_entity_poly.pdbx_strand_id
1 'polypeptide(L)'
;MVGCRMNVKKTALAMLAICFAFASPGDAKVYHVNASAVASGDGNSWSAPLDEAGFAAALNGAASGDEFWIAAGSYRPVVPASTDAVTAAEQGKSFTLRDGVALYGGFSGSERTREQRNPDRHAAVLTGDLALDDVRDAQGVTLSADVIQGKNSKNVLKAANAKGVRLDGIVVSGGDQGVGAGLSLGRSDMVIQNCLFQGNRAVSFGGGINAVASSLDIRSSRFLENRGGPNSHGGAVNSVQTNLRIVDSSFENNRTGSDTSGNKAGNGGAVQFSDKKGGDKTLSVEGCRFRNNFAGAGGGGLYVQNAGTDVTVRGSLFKGNRTAHNGGAVRFSTSTNILVESCLFEDNATVIEGGAIYNSEVGSGDRGMTIRACTFSGNRTYDDVHVSDPNKGSGGAVYNGVSSPTIVNCTFTDNGAKYGGALFNRTGSYPLLINCTFLGNRARAQGGEGGEGSSVYNTGCTGGVCKPGGGRIVAFNSIFWDDGTGEIVSNGDSGAALYRSIVRGGAVRGGAVALSEVASDDPQLSPPGSHGGAVPTCPPAWGSPARDRGRSVGALTSADVVSADVFWRDWTSCAVPAVDARGIARPQFAGVDIGAVELSSAPQPAPGPNPTPAPRPEPQPKPKPKPQPNPEPKPEPKPIQERPITEAPVEAPIDAGYDAPGAWRLSVGEVGIDGTAEVSIEVRLKPVPRRLSRLHVETRNFVEASTSVFLNGTPVSLSSSVRGESPAGLYEYVLKVRGRVRGEALDGTAEQRAALTALTYRLEGDESPTRLKFGGDGVPLSAMKREAGGGSGCDSGVGVFALMLAVFLARHRLGRSS
;
A
#
# COMPACT_ATOMS: atom_id res chain seq x y z
N MET A 1 -32.28 -47.63 49.51
CA MET A 1 -32.77 -48.79 48.73
C MET A 1 -34.26 -48.57 48.49
N VAL A 2 -34.71 -48.65 47.22
CA VAL A 2 -36.12 -48.55 46.74
C VAL A 2 -36.71 -47.12 46.82
N GLY A 3 -37.27 -46.46 45.81
CA GLY A 3 -37.71 -46.87 44.47
C GLY A 3 -39.19 -46.50 44.24
N CYS A 4 -39.44 -45.40 43.53
CA CYS A 4 -40.57 -45.15 42.60
C CYS A 4 -42.03 -44.99 43.14
N ARG A 5 -42.68 -43.83 42.86
CA ARG A 5 -43.82 -43.70 41.89
C ARG A 5 -44.53 -42.33 41.89
N MET A 6 -44.80 -41.88 40.65
CA MET A 6 -45.97 -41.13 40.15
C MET A 6 -46.23 -39.67 40.58
N ASN A 7 -46.30 -38.75 39.59
CA ASN A 7 -47.62 -38.38 39.05
C ASN A 7 -47.58 -37.79 37.62
N VAL A 8 -48.60 -38.19 36.86
CA VAL A 8 -48.87 -37.90 35.45
C VAL A 8 -49.95 -36.80 35.39
N LYS A 9 -49.89 -35.94 34.35
CA LYS A 9 -51.00 -35.32 33.58
C LYS A 9 -51.00 -33.79 33.52
N LYS A 10 -51.29 -33.33 32.28
CA LYS A 10 -51.57 -31.98 31.75
C LYS A 10 -50.30 -31.26 31.27
N THR A 11 -50.00 -31.10 29.97
CA THR A 11 -50.86 -31.02 28.78
C THR A 11 -50.04 -31.31 27.51
N ALA A 12 -50.46 -32.30 26.72
CA ALA A 12 -50.07 -32.48 25.33
C ALA A 12 -51.30 -32.20 24.47
N LEU A 13 -51.25 -31.17 23.62
CA LEU A 13 -51.84 -31.15 22.27
C LEU A 13 -51.52 -29.82 21.57
N ALA A 14 -50.52 -29.84 20.69
CA ALA A 14 -50.48 -29.10 19.43
C ALA A 14 -49.16 -29.45 18.70
N MET A 15 -48.96 -30.75 18.39
CA MET A 15 -48.11 -31.12 17.26
C MET A 15 -48.94 -30.89 16.01
N LEU A 16 -48.79 -29.73 15.38
CA LEU A 16 -49.23 -29.49 14.01
C LEU A 16 -48.02 -28.95 13.24
N ALA A 17 -47.45 -29.85 12.42
CA ALA A 17 -46.64 -29.60 11.24
C ALA A 17 -46.00 -28.20 11.11
N ILE A 18 -44.85 -28.00 11.75
CA ILE A 18 -43.81 -27.14 11.16
C ILE A 18 -42.85 -28.13 10.51
N CYS A 19 -43.15 -28.51 9.28
CA CYS A 19 -42.12 -28.97 8.36
C CYS A 19 -41.09 -27.85 8.30
N PHE A 20 -40.00 -27.99 9.05
CA PHE A 20 -38.75 -27.35 8.69
C PHE A 20 -38.43 -27.87 7.28
N ALA A 21 -38.87 -27.12 6.28
CA ALA A 21 -38.12 -27.04 5.05
C ALA A 21 -36.77 -26.43 5.45
N PHE A 22 -35.85 -27.29 5.92
CA PHE A 22 -34.46 -27.10 5.58
C PHE A 22 -34.45 -27.11 4.05
N ALA A 23 -34.57 -25.93 3.46
CA ALA A 23 -34.01 -25.73 2.14
C ALA A 23 -32.55 -26.14 2.31
N SER A 24 -32.21 -27.33 1.80
CA SER A 24 -30.82 -27.65 1.53
C SER A 24 -30.22 -26.42 0.85
N PRO A 25 -29.03 -25.93 1.24
CA PRO A 25 -28.34 -24.96 0.40
C PRO A 25 -28.38 -25.56 -1.01
N GLY A 26 -28.98 -24.84 -1.95
CA GLY A 26 -29.03 -25.32 -3.34
C GLY A 26 -27.60 -25.65 -3.73
N ASP A 27 -27.36 -26.84 -4.29
CA ASP A 27 -26.02 -27.23 -4.70
C ASP A 27 -25.45 -26.10 -5.58
N ALA A 28 -24.33 -25.53 -5.15
CA ALA A 28 -23.61 -24.51 -5.89
C ALA A 28 -23.36 -25.02 -7.31
N LYS A 29 -23.87 -24.29 -8.31
CA LYS A 29 -23.77 -24.71 -9.73
C LYS A 29 -22.59 -24.04 -10.40
N VAL A 30 -22.01 -24.76 -11.36
CA VAL A 30 -21.03 -24.20 -12.30
C VAL A 30 -21.71 -24.00 -13.65
N TYR A 31 -21.89 -22.75 -14.04
CA TYR A 31 -22.43 -22.36 -15.33
C TYR A 31 -21.31 -22.10 -16.33
N HIS A 32 -21.37 -22.75 -17.49
CA HIS A 32 -20.47 -22.54 -18.61
C HIS A 32 -21.09 -21.56 -19.60
N VAL A 33 -20.35 -20.53 -19.98
CA VAL A 33 -20.87 -19.40 -20.75
C VAL A 33 -20.00 -19.17 -21.99
N ASN A 34 -20.62 -19.09 -23.18
CA ASN A 34 -19.92 -18.84 -24.44
C ASN A 34 -20.76 -17.92 -25.34
N ALA A 35 -20.22 -16.76 -25.73
CA ALA A 35 -20.93 -15.77 -26.54
C ALA A 35 -21.37 -16.28 -27.91
N SER A 36 -20.71 -17.32 -28.44
CA SER A 36 -21.03 -17.94 -29.74
C SER A 36 -22.00 -19.13 -29.61
N ALA A 37 -22.53 -19.40 -28.42
CA ALA A 37 -23.44 -20.51 -28.20
C ALA A 37 -24.81 -20.30 -28.86
N VAL A 38 -25.50 -21.42 -29.12
CA VAL A 38 -26.90 -21.38 -29.56
C VAL A 38 -27.79 -21.02 -28.36
N ALA A 39 -28.83 -20.20 -28.60
CA ALA A 39 -29.80 -19.71 -27.61
C ALA A 39 -30.74 -20.78 -27.02
N SER A 40 -30.19 -21.93 -26.63
CA SER A 40 -30.90 -23.06 -26.03
C SER A 40 -30.05 -23.86 -25.02
N GLY A 41 -28.79 -23.46 -24.79
CA GLY A 41 -27.91 -24.12 -23.83
C GLY A 41 -28.40 -23.94 -22.39
N ASP A 42 -28.16 -24.94 -21.54
CA ASP A 42 -28.55 -24.94 -20.13
C ASP A 42 -27.43 -24.47 -19.19
N GLY A 43 -26.21 -24.33 -19.69
CA GLY A 43 -25.02 -23.92 -18.95
C GLY A 43 -24.34 -25.03 -18.15
N ASN A 44 -24.87 -26.26 -18.14
CA ASN A 44 -24.33 -27.32 -17.30
C ASN A 44 -22.99 -27.88 -17.81
N SER A 45 -22.61 -27.56 -19.05
CA SER A 45 -21.35 -28.01 -19.67
C SER A 45 -20.95 -27.14 -20.86
N TRP A 46 -19.70 -27.26 -21.31
CA TRP A 46 -19.23 -26.64 -22.55
C TRP A 46 -19.92 -27.15 -23.84
N SER A 47 -20.63 -28.28 -23.81
CA SER A 47 -21.42 -28.75 -24.96
C SER A 47 -22.80 -28.10 -25.07
N ALA A 48 -23.31 -27.52 -23.98
CA ALA A 48 -24.55 -26.76 -23.95
C ALA A 48 -24.37 -25.46 -23.14
N PRO A 49 -23.39 -24.61 -23.47
CA PRO A 49 -23.11 -23.42 -22.69
C PRO A 49 -24.21 -22.37 -22.86
N LEU A 50 -24.36 -21.49 -21.87
CA LEU A 50 -25.24 -20.32 -21.98
C LEU A 50 -24.67 -19.36 -23.03
N ASP A 51 -25.56 -18.84 -23.87
CA ASP A 51 -25.28 -17.69 -24.73
C ASP A 51 -25.30 -16.38 -23.92
N GLU A 52 -25.15 -15.25 -24.61
CA GLU A 52 -25.13 -13.92 -24.00
C GLU A 52 -26.41 -13.61 -23.20
N ALA A 53 -27.59 -13.88 -23.78
CA ALA A 53 -28.87 -13.62 -23.13
C ALA A 53 -29.14 -14.59 -21.97
N GLY A 54 -28.84 -15.88 -22.16
CA GLY A 54 -28.96 -16.91 -21.13
C GLY A 54 -28.05 -16.64 -19.94
N PHE A 55 -26.82 -16.17 -20.17
CA PHE A 55 -25.90 -15.78 -19.11
C PHE A 55 -26.46 -14.62 -18.28
N ALA A 56 -26.92 -13.53 -18.91
CA ALA A 56 -27.50 -12.40 -18.20
C ALA A 56 -28.73 -12.80 -17.37
N ALA A 57 -29.57 -13.70 -17.90
CA ALA A 57 -30.74 -14.23 -17.20
C ALA A 57 -30.36 -15.13 -16.01
N ALA A 58 -29.45 -16.08 -16.21
CA ALA A 58 -28.98 -16.99 -15.17
C ALA A 58 -28.30 -16.24 -14.03
N LEU A 59 -27.45 -15.26 -14.34
CA LEU A 59 -26.77 -14.45 -13.33
C LEU A 59 -27.75 -13.67 -12.44
N ASN A 60 -28.83 -13.13 -13.02
CA ASN A 60 -29.84 -12.41 -12.24
C ASN A 60 -30.59 -13.30 -11.23
N GLY A 61 -30.74 -14.59 -11.55
CA GLY A 61 -31.38 -15.62 -10.72
C GLY A 61 -30.41 -16.50 -9.92
N ALA A 62 -29.12 -16.21 -9.95
CA ALA A 62 -28.09 -17.03 -9.32
C ALA A 62 -28.25 -17.12 -7.80
N ALA A 63 -27.92 -18.29 -7.26
CA ALA A 63 -27.87 -18.57 -5.84
C ALA A 63 -26.45 -18.35 -5.29
N SER A 64 -26.36 -18.22 -3.96
CA SER A 64 -25.07 -18.14 -3.28
C SER A 64 -24.27 -19.42 -3.47
N GLY A 65 -23.00 -19.27 -3.87
CA GLY A 65 -22.10 -20.36 -4.23
C GLY A 65 -22.02 -20.64 -5.73
N ASP A 66 -22.94 -20.11 -6.55
CA ASP A 66 -22.88 -20.32 -8.00
C ASP A 66 -21.63 -19.69 -8.62
N GLU A 67 -20.99 -20.45 -9.51
CA GLU A 67 -19.86 -20.01 -10.32
C GLU A 67 -20.24 -19.88 -11.80
N PHE A 68 -19.70 -18.87 -12.46
CA PHE A 68 -19.81 -18.68 -13.90
C PHE A 68 -18.42 -18.76 -14.53
N TRP A 69 -18.19 -19.77 -15.36
CA TRP A 69 -16.98 -19.96 -16.15
C TRP A 69 -17.23 -19.40 -17.55
N ILE A 70 -16.59 -18.28 -17.84
CA ILE A 70 -16.89 -17.44 -19.00
C ILE A 70 -15.79 -17.58 -20.04
N ALA A 71 -16.16 -18.09 -21.20
CA ALA A 71 -15.26 -18.23 -22.34
C ALA A 71 -14.87 -16.87 -22.94
N ALA A 72 -13.83 -16.87 -23.76
CA ALA A 72 -13.44 -15.70 -24.53
C ALA A 72 -14.60 -15.18 -25.39
N GLY A 73 -14.86 -13.88 -25.31
CA GLY A 73 -15.96 -13.25 -26.04
C GLY A 73 -16.44 -11.96 -25.38
N SER A 74 -17.36 -11.27 -26.06
CA SER A 74 -18.02 -10.07 -25.55
C SER A 74 -19.46 -10.38 -25.15
N TYR A 75 -19.85 -9.90 -23.97
CA TYR A 75 -21.14 -10.18 -23.35
C TYR A 75 -21.76 -8.87 -22.86
N ARG A 76 -22.96 -8.55 -23.34
CA ARG A 76 -23.77 -7.40 -22.97
C ARG A 76 -24.80 -7.79 -21.91
N PRO A 77 -25.16 -6.86 -21.00
CA PRO A 77 -26.17 -7.11 -19.98
C PRO A 77 -27.58 -7.30 -20.56
N VAL A 78 -27.77 -6.94 -21.82
CA VAL A 78 -28.97 -7.19 -22.62
C VAL A 78 -28.58 -7.18 -24.09
N VAL A 79 -29.19 -8.06 -24.90
CA VAL A 79 -29.07 -8.02 -26.36
C VAL A 79 -30.22 -7.14 -26.89
N PRO A 80 -29.95 -5.94 -27.43
CA PRO A 80 -31.00 -5.07 -27.93
C PRO A 80 -31.70 -5.68 -29.15
N ALA A 81 -32.96 -5.31 -29.37
CA ALA A 81 -33.69 -5.72 -30.57
C ALA A 81 -33.06 -5.14 -31.87
N SER A 82 -32.42 -3.98 -31.77
CA SER A 82 -31.63 -3.36 -32.83
C SER A 82 -30.48 -2.54 -32.23
N THR A 83 -29.28 -2.70 -32.77
CA THR A 83 -28.09 -1.93 -32.38
C THR A 83 -28.20 -0.45 -32.73
N ASP A 84 -29.00 -0.10 -33.75
CA ASP A 84 -29.19 1.30 -34.17
C ASP A 84 -30.26 2.02 -33.33
N ALA A 85 -31.04 1.28 -32.54
CA ALA A 85 -32.22 1.80 -31.84
C ALA A 85 -32.26 1.41 -30.35
N VAL A 86 -31.10 1.42 -29.67
CA VAL A 86 -31.03 1.12 -28.23
C VAL A 86 -31.93 2.07 -27.43
N THR A 87 -32.79 1.51 -26.60
CA THR A 87 -33.76 2.23 -25.76
C THR A 87 -33.17 2.60 -24.41
N ALA A 88 -33.73 3.62 -23.76
CA ALA A 88 -33.32 4.01 -22.40
C ALA A 88 -33.53 2.89 -21.36
N ALA A 89 -34.48 1.99 -21.59
CA ALA A 89 -34.72 0.83 -20.74
C ALA A 89 -33.60 -0.21 -20.86
N GLU A 90 -33.10 -0.47 -22.07
CA GLU A 90 -31.95 -1.35 -22.33
C GLU A 90 -30.66 -0.75 -21.76
N GLN A 91 -30.44 0.56 -21.92
CA GLN A 91 -29.32 1.25 -21.26
C GLN A 91 -29.35 1.12 -19.72
N GLY A 92 -30.53 0.89 -19.13
CA GLY A 92 -30.68 0.68 -17.70
C GLY A 92 -30.29 -0.73 -17.21
N LYS A 93 -30.06 -1.69 -18.13
CA LYS A 93 -29.73 -3.08 -17.80
C LYS A 93 -28.26 -3.24 -17.45
N SER A 94 -27.99 -4.07 -16.45
CA SER A 94 -26.64 -4.38 -15.93
C SER A 94 -26.57 -5.84 -15.54
N PHE A 95 -25.38 -6.43 -15.59
CA PHE A 95 -25.11 -7.71 -14.93
C PHE A 95 -25.23 -7.52 -13.42
N THR A 96 -26.26 -8.13 -12.81
CA THR A 96 -26.56 -7.95 -11.39
C THR A 96 -25.96 -9.09 -10.60
N LEU A 97 -24.98 -8.77 -9.73
CA LEU A 97 -24.24 -9.73 -8.92
C LEU A 97 -24.97 -9.97 -7.59
N ARG A 98 -25.25 -11.25 -7.29
CA ARG A 98 -25.92 -11.71 -6.06
C ARG A 98 -24.91 -12.21 -5.03
N ASP A 99 -25.37 -12.35 -3.80
CA ASP A 99 -24.59 -12.91 -2.68
C ASP A 99 -23.92 -14.22 -3.09
N GLY A 100 -22.64 -14.36 -2.76
CA GLY A 100 -21.84 -15.58 -2.94
C GLY A 100 -21.52 -15.95 -4.38
N VAL A 101 -21.89 -15.14 -5.37
CA VAL A 101 -21.66 -15.44 -6.79
C VAL A 101 -20.22 -15.13 -7.20
N ALA A 102 -19.62 -16.03 -7.98
CA ALA A 102 -18.28 -15.88 -8.53
C ALA A 102 -18.26 -15.93 -10.07
N LEU A 103 -17.61 -14.95 -10.70
CA LEU A 103 -17.37 -14.92 -12.15
C LEU A 103 -15.89 -15.14 -12.42
N TYR A 104 -15.59 -16.13 -13.26
CA TYR A 104 -14.24 -16.48 -13.69
C TYR A 104 -14.14 -16.36 -15.21
N GLY A 105 -13.25 -15.50 -15.68
CA GLY A 105 -12.88 -15.38 -17.09
C GLY A 105 -11.57 -16.11 -17.41
N GLY A 106 -11.28 -16.25 -18.70
CA GLY A 106 -10.06 -16.90 -19.18
C GLY A 106 -10.27 -18.26 -19.84
N PHE A 107 -11.49 -18.68 -20.11
CA PHE A 107 -11.75 -20.00 -20.67
C PHE A 107 -11.76 -19.99 -22.21
N SER A 108 -11.24 -21.04 -22.83
CA SER A 108 -11.37 -21.31 -24.26
C SER A 108 -12.69 -22.00 -24.60
N GLY A 109 -13.33 -22.64 -23.61
CA GLY A 109 -14.59 -23.37 -23.76
C GLY A 109 -14.42 -24.89 -23.86
N SER A 110 -13.33 -25.44 -23.30
CA SER A 110 -13.05 -26.88 -23.31
C SER A 110 -12.47 -27.42 -22.00
N GLU A 111 -12.23 -26.52 -21.04
CA GLU A 111 -11.60 -26.80 -19.77
C GLU A 111 -12.49 -27.67 -18.87
N ARG A 112 -11.83 -28.53 -18.08
CA ARG A 112 -12.48 -29.40 -17.10
C ARG A 112 -12.35 -28.88 -15.67
N THR A 113 -11.36 -28.03 -15.43
CA THR A 113 -11.13 -27.41 -14.11
C THR A 113 -10.86 -25.93 -14.28
N ARG A 114 -11.18 -25.15 -13.24
CA ARG A 114 -11.03 -23.70 -13.23
C ARG A 114 -9.58 -23.26 -13.43
N GLU A 115 -8.63 -24.04 -12.96
CA GLU A 115 -7.18 -23.74 -12.98
C GLU A 115 -6.58 -23.84 -14.39
N GLN A 116 -7.30 -24.40 -15.36
CA GLN A 116 -6.85 -24.48 -16.77
C GLN A 116 -7.04 -23.17 -17.53
N ARG A 117 -7.81 -22.22 -16.99
CA ARG A 117 -8.09 -20.93 -17.64
C ARG A 117 -6.82 -20.09 -17.83
N ASN A 118 -6.79 -19.30 -18.89
CA ASN A 118 -5.75 -18.31 -19.16
C ASN A 118 -6.38 -16.93 -19.45
N PRO A 119 -6.56 -16.09 -18.42
CA PRO A 119 -7.21 -14.77 -18.56
C PRO A 119 -6.51 -13.82 -19.53
N ASP A 120 -5.19 -13.93 -19.71
CA ASP A 120 -4.42 -13.08 -20.62
C ASP A 120 -4.64 -13.45 -22.10
N ARG A 121 -5.05 -14.68 -22.39
CA ARG A 121 -5.30 -15.16 -23.77
C ARG A 121 -6.77 -15.21 -24.14
N HIS A 122 -7.65 -15.41 -23.16
CA HIS A 122 -9.06 -15.71 -23.37
C HIS A 122 -9.94 -14.70 -22.64
N ALA A 123 -9.88 -13.44 -23.08
CA ALA A 123 -10.59 -12.35 -22.44
C ALA A 123 -12.12 -12.54 -22.44
N ALA A 124 -12.71 -12.62 -21.25
CA ALA A 124 -14.14 -12.56 -21.04
C ALA A 124 -14.56 -11.10 -20.82
N VAL A 125 -15.06 -10.45 -21.88
CA VAL A 125 -15.38 -9.02 -21.88
C VAL A 125 -16.84 -8.79 -21.56
N LEU A 126 -17.13 -8.32 -20.36
CA LEU A 126 -18.43 -7.77 -20.01
C LEU A 126 -18.46 -6.33 -20.50
N THR A 127 -19.27 -6.07 -21.53
CA THR A 127 -19.28 -4.78 -22.23
C THR A 127 -20.59 -4.03 -22.03
N GLY A 128 -20.48 -2.72 -21.82
CA GLY A 128 -21.59 -1.79 -21.85
C GLY A 128 -21.95 -1.32 -23.25
N ASP A 129 -21.14 -1.62 -24.27
CA ASP A 129 -21.38 -1.22 -25.65
C ASP A 129 -22.54 -2.01 -26.27
N LEU A 130 -23.76 -1.49 -26.11
CA LEU A 130 -24.99 -2.13 -26.56
C LEU A 130 -25.20 -1.98 -28.07
N ALA A 131 -24.80 -0.83 -28.61
CA ALA A 131 -24.94 -0.47 -30.03
C ALA A 131 -23.81 -1.04 -30.90
N LEU A 132 -22.74 -1.55 -30.28
CA LEU A 132 -21.55 -2.10 -30.91
C LEU A 132 -20.77 -1.09 -31.76
N ASP A 133 -20.86 0.21 -31.45
CA ASP A 133 -20.30 1.33 -32.21
C ASP A 133 -19.08 1.99 -31.56
N ASP A 134 -18.63 1.50 -30.40
CA ASP A 134 -17.38 1.95 -29.79
C ASP A 134 -16.14 1.47 -30.56
N VAL A 135 -15.05 2.24 -30.49
CA VAL A 135 -13.74 1.76 -30.94
C VAL A 135 -13.19 0.76 -29.92
N ARG A 136 -13.02 -0.49 -30.38
CA ARG A 136 -12.56 -1.62 -29.55
C ARG A 136 -11.27 -2.24 -30.08
N ASP A 137 -10.55 -2.94 -29.21
CA ASP A 137 -9.46 -3.82 -29.63
C ASP A 137 -9.95 -5.14 -30.25
N ALA A 138 -9.00 -6.03 -30.58
CA ALA A 138 -9.30 -7.33 -31.19
C ALA A 138 -10.02 -8.31 -30.24
N GLN A 139 -10.02 -8.03 -28.94
CA GLN A 139 -10.69 -8.83 -27.92
C GLN A 139 -12.09 -8.29 -27.59
N GLY A 140 -12.47 -7.14 -28.15
CA GLY A 140 -13.76 -6.49 -27.92
C GLY A 140 -13.78 -5.51 -26.75
N VAL A 141 -12.62 -5.09 -26.25
CA VAL A 141 -12.49 -4.12 -25.16
C VAL A 141 -12.57 -2.70 -25.70
N THR A 142 -13.46 -1.86 -25.15
CA THR A 142 -13.50 -0.43 -25.48
C THR A 142 -12.19 0.24 -25.09
N LEU A 143 -11.51 0.90 -26.04
CA LEU A 143 -10.12 1.34 -25.84
C LEU A 143 -9.98 2.43 -24.77
N SER A 144 -10.90 3.40 -24.73
CA SER A 144 -10.90 4.50 -23.77
C SER A 144 -12.28 5.12 -23.61
N ALA A 145 -12.48 5.89 -22.54
CA ALA A 145 -13.73 6.61 -22.33
C ALA A 145 -14.05 7.68 -23.41
N ASP A 146 -13.04 8.15 -24.13
CA ASP A 146 -13.20 9.20 -25.16
C ASP A 146 -13.66 8.65 -26.51
N VAL A 147 -13.52 7.33 -26.73
CA VAL A 147 -14.01 6.66 -27.95
C VAL A 147 -15.39 6.03 -27.80
N ILE A 148 -16.04 6.22 -26.64
CA ILE A 148 -17.43 5.77 -26.43
C ILE A 148 -18.38 6.62 -27.28
N GLN A 149 -19.14 5.93 -28.13
CA GLN A 149 -20.16 6.49 -29.02
C GLN A 149 -21.55 5.94 -28.67
N GLY A 150 -22.57 6.42 -29.37
CA GLY A 150 -23.90 5.82 -29.28
C GLY A 150 -24.52 5.76 -27.88
N LYS A 151 -25.20 4.63 -27.63
CA LYS A 151 -26.00 4.38 -26.43
C LYS A 151 -25.54 3.11 -25.75
N ASN A 152 -24.77 3.29 -24.68
CA ASN A 152 -24.25 2.20 -23.89
C ASN A 152 -25.08 1.96 -22.63
N SER A 153 -24.84 0.81 -21.99
CA SER A 153 -25.33 0.52 -20.65
C SER A 153 -24.77 1.53 -19.66
N LYS A 154 -25.65 1.99 -18.76
CA LYS A 154 -25.30 2.93 -17.70
C LYS A 154 -24.26 2.38 -16.75
N ASN A 155 -24.44 1.12 -16.38
CA ASN A 155 -23.46 0.41 -15.58
C ASN A 155 -23.33 -1.00 -16.15
N VAL A 156 -22.11 -1.45 -16.44
CA VAL A 156 -21.90 -2.83 -16.91
C VAL A 156 -22.30 -3.82 -15.81
N LEU A 157 -21.80 -3.61 -14.60
CA LEU A 157 -22.05 -4.44 -13.43
C LEU A 157 -22.72 -3.67 -12.28
N LYS A 158 -23.56 -4.36 -11.50
CA LYS A 158 -24.15 -3.83 -10.27
C LYS A 158 -24.17 -4.87 -9.16
N ALA A 159 -23.84 -4.45 -7.95
CA ALA A 159 -24.12 -5.22 -6.73
C ALA A 159 -24.68 -4.31 -5.64
N ALA A 160 -25.73 -4.75 -4.96
CA ALA A 160 -26.37 -4.00 -3.89
C ALA A 160 -26.74 -4.93 -2.74
N ASN A 161 -26.17 -4.67 -1.57
CA ASN A 161 -26.28 -5.53 -0.38
C ASN A 161 -25.75 -6.96 -0.59
N ALA A 162 -24.83 -7.15 -1.55
CA ALA A 162 -24.30 -8.47 -1.86
C ALA A 162 -23.04 -8.77 -1.04
N LYS A 163 -22.90 -10.00 -0.53
CA LYS A 163 -21.72 -10.43 0.25
C LYS A 163 -21.00 -11.58 -0.43
N GLY A 164 -19.67 -11.64 -0.31
CA GLY A 164 -18.87 -12.74 -0.85
C GLY A 164 -18.85 -12.82 -2.37
N VAL A 165 -18.99 -11.70 -3.08
CA VAL A 165 -18.95 -11.66 -4.55
C VAL A 165 -17.50 -11.71 -5.03
N ARG A 166 -17.22 -12.47 -6.09
CA ARG A 166 -15.87 -12.56 -6.69
C ARG A 166 -15.89 -12.30 -8.19
N LEU A 167 -14.98 -11.44 -8.64
CA LEU A 167 -14.61 -11.30 -10.05
C LEU A 167 -13.15 -11.70 -10.22
N ASP A 168 -12.86 -12.64 -11.12
CA ASP A 168 -11.50 -13.09 -11.39
C ASP A 168 -11.24 -13.30 -12.89
N GLY A 169 -10.30 -12.54 -13.46
CA GLY A 169 -9.98 -12.64 -14.90
C GLY A 169 -11.04 -12.05 -15.82
N ILE A 170 -11.86 -11.12 -15.32
CA ILE A 170 -12.95 -10.48 -16.07
C ILE A 170 -12.49 -9.13 -16.62
N VAL A 171 -12.88 -8.82 -17.86
CA VAL A 171 -12.74 -7.50 -18.44
C VAL A 171 -14.09 -6.76 -18.37
N VAL A 172 -14.07 -5.50 -17.94
CA VAL A 172 -15.25 -4.64 -17.81
C VAL A 172 -15.00 -3.35 -18.59
N SER A 173 -15.75 -3.12 -19.66
CA SER A 173 -15.53 -1.97 -20.55
C SER A 173 -16.81 -1.35 -21.12
N GLY A 174 -16.70 -0.11 -21.61
CA GLY A 174 -17.77 0.53 -22.39
C GLY A 174 -19.00 0.95 -21.58
N GLY A 175 -18.96 0.91 -20.25
CA GLY A 175 -20.02 1.52 -19.44
C GLY A 175 -20.04 3.03 -19.62
N ASP A 176 -21.22 3.65 -19.76
CA ASP A 176 -21.33 5.10 -20.00
C ASP A 176 -22.47 5.76 -19.19
N GLN A 177 -22.23 6.97 -18.69
CA GLN A 177 -23.21 7.82 -17.99
C GLN A 177 -23.69 7.34 -16.60
N GLY A 178 -23.32 6.16 -16.14
CA GLY A 178 -23.65 5.71 -14.78
C GLY A 178 -22.82 6.36 -13.68
N VAL A 179 -23.19 6.04 -12.45
CA VAL A 179 -22.33 6.19 -11.27
C VAL A 179 -21.65 4.84 -11.04
N GLY A 180 -20.33 4.74 -11.18
CA GLY A 180 -19.66 3.44 -11.28
C GLY A 180 -19.93 2.79 -12.64
N ALA A 181 -19.56 3.46 -13.74
CA ALA A 181 -20.01 3.06 -15.08
C ALA A 181 -19.54 1.64 -15.47
N GLY A 182 -18.34 1.24 -15.06
CA GLY A 182 -17.97 -0.18 -15.09
C GLY A 182 -18.74 -0.99 -14.04
N LEU A 183 -18.64 -0.62 -12.77
CA LEU A 183 -19.26 -1.32 -11.65
C LEU A 183 -19.79 -0.37 -10.57
N SER A 184 -21.06 -0.56 -10.19
CA SER A 184 -21.68 0.14 -9.06
C SER A 184 -21.90 -0.81 -7.88
N LEU A 185 -21.29 -0.49 -6.73
CA LEU A 185 -21.41 -1.23 -5.47
C LEU A 185 -22.06 -0.37 -4.38
N GLY A 186 -23.09 -0.93 -3.75
CA GLY A 186 -23.69 -0.36 -2.55
C GLY A 186 -23.81 -1.39 -1.45
N ARG A 187 -23.32 -1.11 -0.24
CA ARG A 187 -23.43 -1.98 0.94
C ARG A 187 -22.94 -3.42 0.72
N SER A 188 -21.99 -3.61 -0.19
CA SER A 188 -21.58 -4.94 -0.67
C SER A 188 -20.17 -5.32 -0.19
N ASP A 189 -19.80 -6.59 -0.30
CA ASP A 189 -18.45 -7.10 -0.07
C ASP A 189 -18.00 -7.87 -1.32
N MET A 190 -16.86 -7.48 -1.88
CA MET A 190 -16.41 -8.03 -3.16
C MET A 190 -14.90 -8.06 -3.28
N VAL A 191 -14.42 -9.16 -3.88
CA VAL A 191 -13.03 -9.34 -4.30
C VAL A 191 -12.94 -9.22 -5.82
N ILE A 192 -12.04 -8.35 -6.30
CA ILE A 192 -11.64 -8.23 -7.70
C ILE A 192 -10.20 -8.70 -7.82
N GLN A 193 -9.96 -9.67 -8.70
CA GLN A 193 -8.63 -10.22 -8.92
C GLN A 193 -8.34 -10.40 -10.41
N ASN A 194 -7.14 -10.04 -10.87
CA ASN A 194 -6.73 -10.25 -12.27
C ASN A 194 -7.71 -9.64 -13.29
N CYS A 195 -8.44 -8.59 -12.92
CA CYS A 195 -9.45 -7.99 -13.78
C CYS A 195 -8.91 -6.76 -14.51
N LEU A 196 -9.57 -6.41 -15.61
CA LEU A 196 -9.32 -5.19 -16.36
C LEU A 196 -10.59 -4.34 -16.37
N PHE A 197 -10.51 -3.11 -15.88
CA PHE A 197 -11.54 -2.09 -16.05
C PHE A 197 -11.01 -1.05 -17.02
N GLN A 198 -11.56 -0.98 -18.23
CA GLN A 198 -11.04 -0.12 -19.28
C GLN A 198 -12.12 0.65 -20.03
N GLY A 199 -11.85 1.92 -20.30
CA GLY A 199 -12.70 2.72 -21.17
C GLY A 199 -14.14 2.83 -20.66
N ASN A 200 -14.31 3.08 -19.36
CA ASN A 200 -15.62 3.33 -18.75
C ASN A 200 -15.77 4.82 -18.41
N ARG A 201 -16.95 5.40 -18.69
CA ARG A 201 -17.21 6.84 -18.55
C ARG A 201 -18.40 7.08 -17.63
N ALA A 202 -18.16 7.70 -16.48
CA ALA A 202 -19.20 8.10 -15.54
C ALA A 202 -19.56 9.59 -15.68
N VAL A 203 -20.80 9.95 -15.36
CA VAL A 203 -21.23 11.37 -15.28
C VAL A 203 -20.88 11.99 -13.92
N SER A 204 -20.85 11.20 -12.85
CA SER A 204 -20.71 11.76 -11.50
C SER A 204 -19.64 11.14 -10.62
N PHE A 205 -19.46 9.81 -10.53
CA PHE A 205 -18.43 9.21 -9.68
C PHE A 205 -17.99 7.86 -10.24
N GLY A 206 -16.69 7.56 -10.16
CA GLY A 206 -16.15 6.23 -10.46
C GLY A 206 -16.35 5.83 -11.92
N GLY A 207 -15.45 6.22 -12.83
CA GLY A 207 -15.51 5.74 -14.23
C GLY A 207 -15.52 4.21 -14.27
N GLY A 208 -14.53 3.59 -13.63
CA GLY A 208 -14.47 2.14 -13.45
C GLY A 208 -15.40 1.63 -12.36
N ILE A 209 -15.22 2.05 -11.11
CA ILE A 209 -15.95 1.53 -9.94
C ILE A 209 -16.45 2.68 -9.08
N ASN A 210 -17.69 2.59 -8.61
CA ASN A 210 -18.18 3.38 -7.48
C ASN A 210 -18.61 2.46 -6.34
N ALA A 211 -17.98 2.60 -5.17
CA ALA A 211 -18.25 1.79 -3.99
C ALA A 211 -18.71 2.66 -2.81
N VAL A 212 -19.89 2.35 -2.27
CA VAL A 212 -20.50 3.08 -1.16
C VAL A 212 -20.83 2.12 -0.02
N ALA A 213 -20.40 2.46 1.20
CA ALA A 213 -20.67 1.69 2.41
C ALA A 213 -20.31 0.19 2.29
N SER A 214 -19.24 -0.12 1.56
CA SER A 214 -18.89 -1.46 1.10
C SER A 214 -17.56 -1.95 1.70
N SER A 215 -17.16 -3.16 1.32
CA SER A 215 -15.81 -3.70 1.47
C SER A 215 -15.32 -4.09 0.07
N LEU A 216 -14.15 -3.59 -0.32
CA LEU A 216 -13.62 -3.77 -1.65
C LEU A 216 -12.14 -4.13 -1.59
N ASP A 217 -11.82 -5.29 -2.15
CA ASP A 217 -10.46 -5.81 -2.19
C ASP A 217 -10.04 -6.05 -3.65
N ILE A 218 -9.11 -5.23 -4.13
CA ILE A 218 -8.63 -5.21 -5.51
C ILE A 218 -7.20 -5.74 -5.53
N ARG A 219 -6.97 -6.81 -6.29
CA ARG A 219 -5.65 -7.44 -6.40
C ARG A 219 -5.26 -7.67 -7.84
N SER A 220 -3.98 -7.45 -8.17
CA SER A 220 -3.40 -7.81 -9.46
C SER A 220 -4.23 -7.32 -10.66
N SER A 221 -4.86 -6.17 -10.55
CA SER A 221 -5.88 -5.69 -11.50
C SER A 221 -5.43 -4.40 -12.18
N ARG A 222 -6.07 -4.07 -13.31
CA ARG A 222 -5.70 -2.95 -14.17
C ARG A 222 -6.90 -2.04 -14.39
N PHE A 223 -6.70 -0.74 -14.19
CA PHE A 223 -7.69 0.31 -14.42
C PHE A 223 -7.12 1.30 -15.42
N LEU A 224 -7.61 1.26 -16.66
CA LEU A 224 -7.01 1.98 -17.78
C LEU A 224 -8.04 2.90 -18.42
N GLU A 225 -7.66 4.14 -18.72
CA GLU A 225 -8.47 5.03 -19.58
C GLU A 225 -9.92 5.23 -19.09
N ASN A 226 -10.17 5.11 -17.77
CA ASN A 226 -11.48 5.33 -17.19
C ASN A 226 -11.66 6.81 -16.86
N ARG A 227 -12.89 7.30 -17.03
CA ARG A 227 -13.23 8.70 -16.86
C ARG A 227 -14.38 8.89 -15.88
N GLY A 228 -14.09 9.61 -14.79
CA GLY A 228 -15.09 10.26 -13.95
C GLY A 228 -15.58 11.54 -14.61
N GLY A 229 -16.80 11.96 -14.26
CA GLY A 229 -17.41 13.15 -14.85
C GLY A 229 -16.78 14.49 -14.43
N PRO A 230 -17.33 15.62 -14.92
CA PRO A 230 -16.72 16.95 -14.72
C PRO A 230 -16.70 17.44 -13.26
N ASN A 231 -17.65 17.00 -12.42
CA ASN A 231 -17.72 17.33 -10.99
C ASN A 231 -17.51 16.08 -10.12
N SER A 232 -16.72 15.14 -10.64
CA SER A 232 -16.64 13.77 -10.14
C SER A 232 -15.45 13.52 -9.26
N HIS A 233 -15.53 12.43 -8.52
CA HIS A 233 -14.41 11.87 -7.82
C HIS A 233 -14.11 10.45 -8.30
N GLY A 234 -12.84 10.07 -8.26
CA GLY A 234 -12.39 8.73 -8.66
C GLY A 234 -12.57 8.50 -10.16
N GLY A 235 -11.58 8.87 -10.97
CA GLY A 235 -11.67 8.61 -12.42
C GLY A 235 -11.72 7.12 -12.73
N ALA A 236 -10.96 6.29 -12.01
CA ALA A 236 -11.12 4.85 -11.98
C ALA A 236 -12.04 4.39 -10.85
N VAL A 237 -11.68 4.66 -9.60
CA VAL A 237 -12.35 4.11 -8.43
C VAL A 237 -12.77 5.24 -7.51
N ASN A 238 -14.08 5.32 -7.23
CA ASN A 238 -14.62 6.11 -6.15
C ASN A 238 -14.98 5.20 -4.97
N SER A 239 -14.48 5.53 -3.77
CA SER A 239 -14.77 4.83 -2.52
C SER A 239 -15.28 5.80 -1.45
N VAL A 240 -16.49 5.55 -0.96
CA VAL A 240 -17.15 6.34 0.09
C VAL A 240 -17.56 5.41 1.22
N GLN A 241 -17.10 5.70 2.43
CA GLN A 241 -17.37 4.94 3.66
C GLN A 241 -17.13 3.43 3.48
N THR A 242 -16.09 3.06 2.74
CA THR A 242 -15.81 1.70 2.30
C THR A 242 -14.44 1.29 2.77
N ASN A 243 -14.28 0.05 3.25
CA ASN A 243 -12.95 -0.51 3.49
C ASN A 243 -12.33 -0.83 2.13
N LEU A 244 -11.21 -0.18 1.79
CA LEU A 244 -10.59 -0.31 0.47
C LEU A 244 -9.17 -0.86 0.61
N ARG A 245 -8.95 -2.03 0.03
CA ARG A 245 -7.63 -2.62 -0.12
C ARG A 245 -7.28 -2.75 -1.60
N ILE A 246 -6.10 -2.27 -1.97
CA ILE A 246 -5.57 -2.35 -3.33
C ILE A 246 -4.15 -2.87 -3.27
N VAL A 247 -3.90 -4.01 -3.94
CA VAL A 247 -2.61 -4.70 -3.92
C VAL A 247 -2.16 -5.01 -5.35
N ASP A 248 -0.89 -4.77 -5.65
CA ASP A 248 -0.21 -5.16 -6.90
C ASP A 248 -0.97 -4.75 -8.17
N SER A 249 -1.68 -3.63 -8.11
CA SER A 249 -2.57 -3.18 -9.18
C SER A 249 -2.05 -1.93 -9.89
N SER A 250 -2.56 -1.67 -11.09
CA SER A 250 -2.16 -0.51 -11.90
C SER A 250 -3.34 0.37 -12.28
N PHE A 251 -3.12 1.68 -12.21
CA PHE A 251 -4.05 2.73 -12.59
C PHE A 251 -3.35 3.66 -13.57
N GLU A 252 -3.73 3.59 -14.84
CA GLU A 252 -3.04 4.33 -15.90
C GLU A 252 -4.01 5.16 -16.73
N ASN A 253 -3.65 6.42 -16.97
CA ASN A 253 -4.41 7.36 -17.80
C ASN A 253 -5.88 7.55 -17.36
N ASN A 254 -6.20 7.35 -16.08
CA ASN A 254 -7.54 7.60 -15.58
C ASN A 254 -7.74 9.09 -15.31
N ARG A 255 -8.95 9.58 -15.53
CA ARG A 255 -9.25 11.00 -15.50
C ARG A 255 -10.52 11.35 -14.75
N THR A 256 -10.53 12.49 -14.07
CA THR A 256 -11.74 13.12 -13.54
C THR A 256 -11.64 14.65 -13.60
N GLY A 257 -12.77 15.33 -13.70
CA GLY A 257 -12.83 16.78 -13.80
C GLY A 257 -12.69 17.33 -15.23
N SER A 258 -12.82 18.65 -15.36
CA SER A 258 -12.55 19.37 -16.61
C SER A 258 -11.05 19.54 -16.85
N ASP A 259 -10.64 19.56 -18.12
CA ASP A 259 -9.28 19.96 -18.54
C ASP A 259 -9.07 21.48 -18.50
N THR A 260 -10.15 22.24 -18.32
CA THR A 260 -10.11 23.70 -18.23
C THR A 260 -10.12 24.19 -16.79
N SER A 261 -9.33 25.21 -16.51
CA SER A 261 -9.28 25.93 -15.23
C SER A 261 -10.61 26.66 -14.98
N GLY A 262 -11.54 25.99 -14.30
CA GLY A 262 -12.83 26.52 -13.87
C GLY A 262 -13.46 25.60 -12.84
N ASN A 263 -14.48 26.09 -12.11
CA ASN A 263 -15.12 25.47 -10.92
C ASN A 263 -15.69 24.03 -11.07
N LYS A 264 -15.35 23.28 -12.13
CA LYS A 264 -15.69 21.86 -12.32
C LYS A 264 -14.51 20.98 -11.94
N ALA A 265 -14.29 20.87 -10.64
CA ALA A 265 -13.06 20.33 -10.07
C ALA A 265 -13.31 18.91 -9.53
N GLY A 266 -12.77 17.90 -10.22
CA GLY A 266 -12.83 16.51 -9.75
C GLY A 266 -11.56 16.08 -8.99
N ASN A 267 -11.69 15.29 -7.93
CA ASN A 267 -10.53 14.77 -7.16
C ASN A 267 -10.33 13.26 -7.35
N GLY A 268 -9.11 12.77 -7.19
CA GLY A 268 -8.79 11.35 -7.32
C GLY A 268 -8.84 10.92 -8.79
N GLY A 269 -7.84 11.31 -9.59
CA GLY A 269 -7.82 11.01 -11.03
C GLY A 269 -7.86 9.52 -11.32
N ALA A 270 -7.16 8.71 -10.52
CA ALA A 270 -7.40 7.28 -10.43
C ALA A 270 -8.35 6.94 -9.28
N VAL A 271 -7.93 7.16 -8.03
CA VAL A 271 -8.67 6.68 -6.86
C VAL A 271 -9.08 7.84 -5.96
N GLN A 272 -10.36 7.89 -5.59
CA GLN A 272 -10.81 8.60 -4.39
C GLN A 272 -11.12 7.61 -3.28
N PHE A 273 -10.66 7.94 -2.07
CA PHE A 273 -11.16 7.41 -0.82
C PHE A 273 -11.73 8.55 0.04
N SER A 274 -12.92 8.35 0.59
CA SER A 274 -13.50 9.25 1.57
C SER A 274 -14.26 8.49 2.66
N ASP A 275 -14.20 9.01 3.87
CA ASP A 275 -15.05 8.56 4.98
C ASP A 275 -15.83 9.74 5.59
N LYS A 276 -16.69 9.46 6.58
CA LYS A 276 -17.23 10.50 7.45
C LYS A 276 -16.15 10.95 8.43
N LYS A 277 -16.21 12.21 8.86
CA LYS A 277 -15.32 12.73 9.92
C LYS A 277 -15.43 11.86 11.18
N GLY A 278 -14.30 11.35 11.66
CA GLY A 278 -14.26 10.41 12.79
C GLY A 278 -14.76 8.99 12.47
N GLY A 279 -14.80 8.64 11.18
CA GLY A 279 -15.13 7.30 10.73
C GLY A 279 -13.99 6.30 10.94
N ASP A 280 -14.33 5.03 10.70
CA ASP A 280 -13.55 3.84 11.02
C ASP A 280 -13.11 3.04 9.78
N LYS A 281 -13.23 3.63 8.58
CA LYS A 281 -12.90 2.95 7.33
C LYS A 281 -11.43 3.08 7.00
N THR A 282 -10.85 1.98 6.53
CA THR A 282 -9.42 1.87 6.26
C THR A 282 -9.11 1.90 4.77
N LEU A 283 -7.92 2.43 4.45
CA LEU A 283 -7.33 2.40 3.11
C LEU A 283 -5.96 1.73 3.18
N SER A 284 -5.75 0.69 2.36
CA SER A 284 -4.44 0.09 2.13
C SER A 284 -4.13 0.03 0.65
N VAL A 285 -2.99 0.61 0.25
CA VAL A 285 -2.46 0.61 -1.12
C VAL A 285 -1.04 0.08 -1.09
N GLU A 286 -0.82 -1.10 -1.68
CA GLU A 286 0.44 -1.83 -1.56
C GLU A 286 0.94 -2.31 -2.94
N GLY A 287 2.21 -2.07 -3.28
CA GLY A 287 2.80 -2.57 -4.53
C GLY A 287 2.16 -2.00 -5.81
N CYS A 288 1.44 -0.88 -5.70
CA CYS A 288 0.60 -0.36 -6.78
C CYS A 288 1.34 0.63 -7.68
N ARG A 289 0.82 0.82 -8.89
CA ARG A 289 1.36 1.77 -9.88
C ARG A 289 0.28 2.75 -10.34
N PHE A 290 0.52 4.03 -10.12
CA PHE A 290 -0.33 5.13 -10.56
C PHE A 290 0.43 5.96 -11.59
N ARG A 291 0.02 5.86 -12.87
CA ARG A 291 0.70 6.55 -13.96
C ARG A 291 -0.21 7.47 -14.75
N ASN A 292 0.26 8.69 -14.98
CA ASN A 292 -0.37 9.64 -15.90
C ASN A 292 -1.86 9.88 -15.62
N ASN A 293 -2.30 9.69 -14.37
CA ASN A 293 -3.67 9.95 -13.99
C ASN A 293 -3.86 11.44 -13.78
N PHE A 294 -5.04 11.95 -14.10
CA PHE A 294 -5.33 13.38 -14.04
C PHE A 294 -6.61 13.69 -13.27
N ALA A 295 -6.52 14.71 -12.40
CA ALA A 295 -7.67 15.27 -11.70
C ALA A 295 -7.73 16.79 -11.89
N GLY A 296 -8.91 17.32 -12.20
CA GLY A 296 -9.11 18.77 -12.28
C GLY A 296 -8.86 19.51 -10.96
N ALA A 297 -9.03 18.84 -9.80
CA ALA A 297 -8.88 19.45 -8.47
C ALA A 297 -7.66 18.94 -7.69
N GLY A 298 -7.61 17.65 -7.38
CA GLY A 298 -6.73 17.15 -6.32
C GLY A 298 -6.43 15.67 -6.40
N GLY A 299 -5.18 15.27 -6.17
CA GLY A 299 -4.76 13.87 -6.14
C GLY A 299 -4.92 13.20 -7.50
N GLY A 300 -4.02 13.48 -8.44
CA GLY A 300 -4.07 12.88 -9.78
C GLY A 300 -4.08 11.35 -9.71
N GLY A 301 -3.23 10.76 -8.87
CA GLY A 301 -3.27 9.32 -8.55
C GLY A 301 -4.28 8.99 -7.45
N LEU A 302 -4.12 9.57 -6.27
CA LEU A 302 -4.90 9.21 -5.08
C LEU A 302 -5.38 10.45 -4.31
N TYR A 303 -6.67 10.49 -4.00
CA TYR A 303 -7.25 11.47 -3.07
C TYR A 303 -7.83 10.77 -1.86
N VAL A 304 -7.45 11.20 -0.66
CA VAL A 304 -7.93 10.69 0.62
C VAL A 304 -8.52 11.83 1.43
N GLN A 305 -9.77 11.65 1.89
CA GLN A 305 -10.50 12.66 2.66
C GLN A 305 -11.15 12.07 3.90
N ASN A 306 -11.10 12.81 5.02
CA ASN A 306 -11.82 12.49 6.25
C ASN A 306 -11.50 11.11 6.85
N ALA A 307 -10.32 10.55 6.57
CA ALA A 307 -9.94 9.26 7.13
C ALA A 307 -9.55 9.42 8.60
N GLY A 308 -10.33 8.80 9.49
CA GLY A 308 -10.11 8.81 10.94
C GLY A 308 -9.28 7.64 11.47
N THR A 309 -9.00 6.64 10.62
CA THR A 309 -8.27 5.40 10.96
C THR A 309 -7.17 5.11 9.94
N ASP A 310 -6.52 3.94 10.03
CA ASP A 310 -5.33 3.56 9.26
C ASP A 310 -5.46 3.83 7.76
N VAL A 311 -4.60 4.73 7.26
CA VAL A 311 -4.33 4.93 5.82
C VAL A 311 -2.89 4.54 5.55
N THR A 312 -2.70 3.47 4.77
CA THR A 312 -1.36 2.99 4.39
C THR A 312 -1.16 3.03 2.89
N VAL A 313 -0.06 3.64 2.46
CA VAL A 313 0.43 3.61 1.07
C VAL A 313 1.87 3.12 1.10
N ARG A 314 2.11 1.90 0.62
CA ARG A 314 3.42 1.24 0.74
C ARG A 314 3.93 0.70 -0.60
N GLY A 315 5.24 0.81 -0.83
CA GLY A 315 5.92 0.11 -1.93
C GLY A 315 5.37 0.47 -3.30
N SER A 316 4.81 1.67 -3.45
CA SER A 316 4.02 2.06 -4.62
C SER A 316 4.71 3.15 -5.44
N LEU A 317 4.42 3.15 -6.74
CA LEU A 317 4.93 4.13 -7.69
C LEU A 317 3.82 5.11 -8.10
N PHE A 318 4.12 6.40 -7.97
CA PHE A 318 3.33 7.49 -8.53
C PHE A 318 4.17 8.22 -9.56
N LYS A 319 3.89 8.02 -10.84
CA LYS A 319 4.66 8.61 -11.94
C LYS A 319 3.82 9.47 -12.87
N GLY A 320 4.24 10.71 -13.12
CA GLY A 320 3.63 11.56 -14.15
C GLY A 320 2.17 11.92 -13.90
N ASN A 321 1.66 11.76 -12.67
CA ASN A 321 0.30 12.12 -12.33
C ASN A 321 0.17 13.64 -12.25
N ARG A 322 -0.99 14.15 -12.65
CA ARG A 322 -1.19 15.60 -12.84
C ARG A 322 -2.47 16.10 -12.22
N THR A 323 -2.45 17.34 -11.75
CA THR A 323 -3.67 18.05 -11.40
C THR A 323 -3.66 19.49 -11.89
N ALA A 324 -4.84 20.05 -12.15
CA ALA A 324 -4.98 21.47 -12.48
C ALA A 324 -5.01 22.39 -11.24
N HIS A 325 -4.95 21.82 -10.02
CA HIS A 325 -5.00 22.56 -8.77
C HIS A 325 -3.95 22.07 -7.76
N ASN A 326 -4.24 21.08 -6.90
CA ASN A 326 -3.36 20.70 -5.78
C ASN A 326 -2.97 19.21 -5.84
N GLY A 327 -1.82 18.81 -5.30
CA GLY A 327 -1.43 17.41 -5.10
C GLY A 327 -1.36 16.59 -6.40
N GLY A 328 -0.30 16.79 -7.18
CA GLY A 328 -0.15 16.16 -8.51
C GLY A 328 -0.28 14.64 -8.49
N ALA A 329 0.33 13.97 -7.50
CA ALA A 329 0.13 12.54 -7.27
C ALA A 329 -0.95 12.25 -6.23
N VAL A 330 -0.76 12.77 -5.01
CA VAL A 330 -1.55 12.39 -3.85
C VAL A 330 -2.02 13.61 -3.09
N ARG A 331 -3.26 13.58 -2.62
CA ARG A 331 -3.80 14.59 -1.74
C ARG A 331 -4.42 13.95 -0.50
N PHE A 332 -3.97 14.37 0.67
CA PHE A 332 -4.57 14.03 1.96
C PHE A 332 -5.27 15.27 2.53
N SER A 333 -6.54 15.11 2.88
CA SER A 333 -7.36 16.17 3.46
C SER A 333 -8.03 15.68 4.72
N THR A 334 -7.99 16.47 5.79
CA THR A 334 -8.76 16.24 7.03
C THR A 334 -8.64 14.81 7.55
N SER A 335 -7.44 14.25 7.47
CA SER A 335 -7.17 12.82 7.72
C SER A 335 -6.08 12.64 8.78
N THR A 336 -6.09 11.51 9.46
CA THR A 336 -5.18 11.15 10.56
C THR A 336 -4.67 9.73 10.38
N ASN A 337 -3.56 9.39 11.05
CA ASN A 337 -2.98 8.05 11.07
C ASN A 337 -2.60 7.54 9.67
N ILE A 338 -1.74 8.31 9.01
CA ILE A 338 -1.33 8.10 7.61
C ILE A 338 0.11 7.61 7.59
N LEU A 339 0.35 6.47 6.95
CA LEU A 339 1.67 5.95 6.67
C LEU A 339 1.91 5.91 5.15
N VAL A 340 2.92 6.65 4.70
CA VAL A 340 3.45 6.56 3.33
C VAL A 340 4.87 6.00 3.42
N GLU A 341 5.10 4.83 2.86
CA GLU A 341 6.32 4.08 3.08
C GLU A 341 6.90 3.47 1.80
N SER A 342 8.21 3.60 1.59
CA SER A 342 8.90 2.92 0.48
C SER A 342 8.29 3.22 -0.88
N CYS A 343 7.81 4.46 -1.07
CA CYS A 343 7.14 4.91 -2.28
C CYS A 343 8.05 5.78 -3.14
N LEU A 344 7.90 5.67 -4.46
CA LEU A 344 8.55 6.54 -5.44
C LEU A 344 7.53 7.50 -6.04
N PHE A 345 7.76 8.80 -5.88
CA PHE A 345 7.00 9.88 -6.51
C PHE A 345 7.89 10.54 -7.56
N GLU A 346 7.60 10.29 -8.83
CA GLU A 346 8.43 10.72 -9.95
C GLU A 346 7.65 11.56 -10.95
N ASP A 347 8.19 12.72 -11.34
CA ASP A 347 7.65 13.57 -12.41
C ASP A 347 6.17 13.97 -12.25
N ASN A 348 5.65 14.00 -11.01
CA ASN A 348 4.28 14.41 -10.77
C ASN A 348 4.20 15.94 -10.80
N ALA A 349 3.11 16.45 -11.35
CA ALA A 349 2.98 17.87 -11.61
C ALA A 349 1.63 18.43 -11.18
N THR A 350 1.63 19.68 -10.77
CA THR A 350 0.41 20.42 -10.48
C THR A 350 0.54 21.87 -10.92
N VAL A 351 -0.57 22.60 -10.96
CA VAL A 351 -0.58 24.02 -11.34
C VAL A 351 -0.42 24.94 -10.12
N ILE A 352 -0.85 24.53 -8.92
CA ILE A 352 -0.89 25.42 -7.75
C ILE A 352 0.07 24.95 -6.65
N GLU A 353 -0.20 23.81 -6.01
CA GLU A 353 0.49 23.41 -4.76
C GLU A 353 0.72 21.90 -4.64
N GLY A 354 1.92 21.47 -4.22
CA GLY A 354 2.24 20.07 -3.93
C GLY A 354 2.38 19.20 -5.18
N GLY A 355 3.54 19.24 -5.85
CA GLY A 355 3.74 18.51 -7.11
C GLY A 355 3.59 16.99 -6.98
N ALA A 356 4.03 16.41 -5.86
CA ALA A 356 3.70 15.02 -5.51
C ALA A 356 2.57 14.95 -4.47
N ILE A 357 2.82 15.40 -3.24
CA ILE A 357 1.88 15.26 -2.11
C ILE A 357 1.39 16.64 -1.66
N TYR A 358 0.08 16.76 -1.49
CA TYR A 358 -0.54 17.88 -0.83
C TYR A 358 -1.26 17.44 0.45
N ASN A 359 -0.84 18.00 1.59
CA ASN A 359 -1.44 17.77 2.90
C ASN A 359 -2.22 19.01 3.35
N SER A 360 -3.48 18.83 3.75
CA SER A 360 -4.31 19.89 4.32
C SER A 360 -5.06 19.39 5.55
N GLU A 361 -4.83 20.05 6.67
CA GLU A 361 -5.44 19.72 7.96
C GLU A 361 -5.24 18.25 8.33
N VAL A 362 -4.04 17.73 8.05
CA VAL A 362 -3.64 16.37 8.44
C VAL A 362 -3.09 16.41 9.86
N GLY A 363 -3.55 15.49 10.72
CA GLY A 363 -3.18 15.45 12.14
C GLY A 363 -1.66 15.41 12.39
N SER A 364 -1.25 15.78 13.60
CA SER A 364 0.13 15.68 14.09
C SER A 364 0.29 14.52 15.09
N GLY A 365 1.54 14.11 15.39
CA GLY A 365 1.85 13.13 16.44
C GLY A 365 1.48 11.68 16.08
N ASP A 366 1.09 10.89 17.09
CA ASP A 366 0.81 9.44 16.98
C ASP A 366 -0.46 9.08 16.20
N ARG A 367 -1.30 10.10 15.93
CA ARG A 367 -2.41 10.04 14.98
C ARG A 367 -2.14 10.92 13.75
N GLY A 368 -0.87 11.24 13.49
CA GLY A 368 -0.42 12.11 12.41
C GLY A 368 -0.01 11.36 11.14
N MET A 369 0.79 12.03 10.31
CA MET A 369 1.34 11.47 9.08
C MET A 369 2.82 11.11 9.25
N THR A 370 3.18 9.90 8.86
CA THR A 370 4.58 9.47 8.71
C THR A 370 4.87 9.18 7.24
N ILE A 371 5.91 9.81 6.70
CA ILE A 371 6.46 9.53 5.37
C ILE A 371 7.85 8.95 5.59
N ARG A 372 8.10 7.70 5.20
CA ARG A 372 9.40 7.07 5.44
C ARG A 372 9.94 6.27 4.28
N ALA A 373 11.26 6.29 4.11
CA ALA A 373 11.96 5.55 3.06
C ALA A 373 11.42 5.84 1.64
N CYS A 374 10.95 7.07 1.41
CA CYS A 374 10.39 7.48 0.12
C CYS A 374 11.38 8.30 -0.69
N THR A 375 11.22 8.28 -2.01
CA THR A 375 11.96 9.15 -2.93
C THR A 375 11.01 10.03 -3.72
N PHE A 376 11.28 11.33 -3.72
CA PHE A 376 10.58 12.34 -4.49
C PHE A 376 11.53 12.91 -5.53
N SER A 377 11.29 12.61 -6.81
CA SER A 377 12.16 13.02 -7.90
C SER A 377 11.42 13.77 -9.00
N GLY A 378 11.94 14.91 -9.44
CA GLY A 378 11.42 15.64 -10.61
C GLY A 378 9.99 16.20 -10.46
N ASN A 379 9.43 16.24 -9.24
CA ASN A 379 8.07 16.71 -9.04
C ASN A 379 8.01 18.24 -9.07
N ARG A 380 6.91 18.79 -9.62
CA ARG A 380 6.84 20.23 -9.92
C ARG A 380 5.46 20.89 -9.80
N THR A 381 5.46 22.20 -9.62
CA THR A 381 4.24 23.03 -9.46
C THR A 381 4.02 24.03 -10.61
N TYR A 382 4.27 23.61 -11.86
CA TYR A 382 4.04 24.43 -13.06
C TYR A 382 3.78 23.56 -14.29
N ASP A 383 2.88 24.01 -15.17
CA ASP A 383 2.97 23.76 -16.62
C ASP A 383 3.38 25.07 -17.31
N ASP A 384 3.91 24.99 -18.52
CA ASP A 384 4.42 26.16 -19.27
C ASP A 384 3.33 27.21 -19.56
N VAL A 385 2.05 26.88 -19.37
CA VAL A 385 0.89 27.73 -19.67
C VAL A 385 0.49 28.60 -18.47
N HIS A 386 0.81 28.20 -17.23
CA HIS A 386 0.34 28.87 -15.99
C HIS A 386 1.45 29.57 -15.17
N VAL A 387 2.63 29.77 -15.76
CA VAL A 387 3.83 30.37 -15.13
C VAL A 387 3.62 31.83 -14.64
N SER A 388 2.54 32.49 -15.02
CA SER A 388 2.30 33.92 -14.75
C SER A 388 1.46 34.22 -13.51
N ASP A 389 1.00 33.24 -12.73
CA ASP A 389 0.19 33.51 -11.53
C ASP A 389 1.07 33.75 -10.30
N PRO A 390 1.06 34.96 -9.72
CA PRO A 390 1.93 35.29 -8.59
C PRO A 390 1.60 34.50 -7.31
N ASN A 391 0.41 33.91 -7.18
CA ASN A 391 -0.01 33.15 -6.01
C ASN A 391 0.22 31.63 -6.14
N LYS A 392 0.86 31.16 -7.22
CA LYS A 392 0.99 29.73 -7.53
C LYS A 392 2.44 29.26 -7.48
N GLY A 393 2.62 27.96 -7.20
CA GLY A 393 3.90 27.29 -7.33
C GLY A 393 4.59 26.94 -6.01
N SER A 394 3.93 26.26 -5.07
CA SER A 394 4.53 25.96 -3.76
C SER A 394 4.69 24.47 -3.48
N GLY A 395 5.87 24.04 -3.03
CA GLY A 395 6.16 22.66 -2.62
C GLY A 395 6.23 21.71 -3.81
N GLY A 396 7.37 21.69 -4.51
CA GLY A 396 7.52 20.88 -5.73
C GLY A 396 7.33 19.39 -5.47
N ALA A 397 7.77 18.88 -4.32
CA ALA A 397 7.44 17.54 -3.86
C ALA A 397 6.24 17.54 -2.91
N VAL A 398 6.37 18.20 -1.76
CA VAL A 398 5.40 18.10 -0.66
C VAL A 398 4.98 19.48 -0.18
N TYR A 399 3.67 19.70 -0.12
CA TYR A 399 3.06 20.88 0.48
C TYR A 399 2.36 20.51 1.79
N ASN A 400 2.64 21.26 2.85
CA ASN A 400 2.00 21.13 4.16
C ASN A 400 1.17 22.38 4.48
N GLY A 401 -0.15 22.22 4.47
CA GLY A 401 -1.14 23.19 4.91
C GLY A 401 -1.68 22.83 6.29
N VAL A 402 -1.24 23.53 7.34
CA VAL A 402 -1.62 23.26 8.74
C VAL A 402 -1.45 21.77 9.07
N SER A 403 -0.31 21.20 8.67
CA SER A 403 -0.03 19.76 8.74
C SER A 403 1.41 19.56 9.20
N SER A 404 1.66 18.59 10.08
CA SER A 404 2.99 18.41 10.71
C SER A 404 3.50 16.97 10.55
N PRO A 405 3.83 16.54 9.32
CA PRO A 405 4.29 15.17 9.08
C PRO A 405 5.66 14.90 9.70
N THR A 406 5.90 13.64 10.08
CA THR A 406 7.24 13.13 10.39
C THR A 406 7.80 12.46 9.13
N ILE A 407 8.90 12.99 8.60
CA ILE A 407 9.55 12.57 7.37
C ILE A 407 10.89 11.91 7.72
N VAL A 408 11.07 10.64 7.38
CA VAL A 408 12.19 9.83 7.86
C VAL A 408 12.88 9.08 6.73
N ASN A 409 14.21 9.11 6.63
CA ASN A 409 14.96 8.35 5.63
C ASN A 409 14.50 8.65 4.19
N CYS A 410 14.09 9.89 3.89
CA CYS A 410 13.56 10.26 2.58
C CYS A 410 14.61 10.97 1.72
N THR A 411 14.53 10.78 0.40
CA THR A 411 15.36 11.46 -0.59
C THR A 411 14.50 12.38 -1.46
N PHE A 412 14.88 13.65 -1.58
CA PHE A 412 14.24 14.65 -2.42
C PHE A 412 15.24 15.14 -3.46
N THR A 413 14.99 14.85 -4.73
CA THR A 413 15.92 15.18 -5.82
C THR A 413 15.24 15.94 -6.95
N ASP A 414 15.86 17.00 -7.43
CA ASP A 414 15.44 17.70 -8.65
C ASP A 414 13.96 18.15 -8.67
N ASN A 415 13.35 18.35 -7.51
CA ASN A 415 11.98 18.87 -7.43
C ASN A 415 11.98 20.39 -7.64
N GLY A 416 10.93 20.93 -8.25
CA GLY A 416 10.89 22.32 -8.70
C GLY A 416 9.62 23.07 -8.33
N ALA A 417 9.74 24.26 -7.76
CA ALA A 417 8.60 25.13 -7.44
C ALA A 417 9.00 26.62 -7.50
N LYS A 418 8.05 27.54 -7.29
CA LYS A 418 8.33 28.95 -6.99
C LYS A 418 8.84 29.11 -5.55
N TYR A 419 8.17 28.45 -4.60
CA TYR A 419 8.55 28.44 -3.18
C TYR A 419 8.76 27.01 -2.69
N GLY A 420 9.94 26.71 -2.14
CA GLY A 420 10.24 25.39 -1.60
C GLY A 420 10.28 24.33 -2.70
N GLY A 421 11.40 24.21 -3.40
CA GLY A 421 11.55 23.27 -4.52
C GLY A 421 11.18 21.84 -4.14
N ALA A 422 11.50 21.41 -2.92
CA ALA A 422 11.00 20.15 -2.35
C ALA A 422 9.80 20.37 -1.41
N LEU A 423 9.98 21.13 -0.34
CA LEU A 423 9.02 21.26 0.76
C LEU A 423 8.53 22.69 0.91
N PHE A 424 7.21 22.84 1.02
CA PHE A 424 6.59 24.09 1.43
C PHE A 424 5.76 23.88 2.70
N ASN A 425 6.01 24.70 3.71
CA ASN A 425 5.32 24.63 4.99
C ASN A 425 4.58 25.94 5.25
N ARG A 426 3.25 25.87 5.16
CA ARG A 426 2.37 26.97 5.49
C ARG A 426 2.30 27.15 7.01
N THR A 427 2.02 28.37 7.45
CA THR A 427 1.80 28.78 8.84
C THR A 427 0.96 27.74 9.60
N GLY A 428 1.45 27.35 10.78
CA GLY A 428 0.86 26.27 11.58
C GLY A 428 1.30 24.84 11.21
N SER A 429 2.28 24.69 10.32
CA SER A 429 2.88 23.41 9.94
C SER A 429 4.27 23.25 10.56
N TYR A 430 4.50 22.11 11.22
CA TYR A 430 5.72 21.82 11.98
C TYR A 430 6.31 20.44 11.62
N PRO A 431 6.70 20.19 10.36
CA PRO A 431 7.28 18.90 10.00
C PRO A 431 8.59 18.61 10.75
N LEU A 432 8.77 17.33 11.08
CA LEU A 432 10.02 16.79 11.63
C LEU A 432 10.71 15.98 10.54
N LEU A 433 11.98 16.28 10.29
CA LEU A 433 12.83 15.59 9.34
C LEU A 433 13.91 14.81 10.08
N ILE A 434 14.06 13.53 9.78
CA ILE A 434 15.09 12.67 10.39
C ILE A 434 15.76 11.92 9.25
N ASN A 435 17.09 12.02 9.14
CA ASN A 435 17.84 11.29 8.13
C ASN A 435 17.32 11.58 6.70
N CYS A 436 17.12 12.84 6.33
CA CYS A 436 16.63 13.19 4.99
C CYS A 436 17.76 13.73 4.12
N THR A 437 17.67 13.51 2.81
CA THR A 437 18.63 14.03 1.82
C THR A 437 17.90 14.88 0.78
N PHE A 438 18.31 16.14 0.61
CA PHE A 438 17.85 17.06 -0.42
C PHE A 438 19.01 17.37 -1.36
N LEU A 439 18.85 17.05 -2.66
CA LEU A 439 19.86 17.25 -3.69
C LEU A 439 19.26 17.79 -5.00
N GLY A 440 19.77 18.92 -5.51
CA GLY A 440 19.34 19.53 -6.78
C GLY A 440 17.91 20.10 -6.84
N ASN A 441 17.17 20.24 -5.74
CA ASN A 441 15.84 20.87 -5.72
C ASN A 441 15.89 22.38 -5.99
N ARG A 442 14.94 22.94 -6.73
CA ARG A 442 15.04 24.33 -7.21
C ARG A 442 13.78 25.13 -6.95
N ALA A 443 13.96 26.26 -6.29
CA ALA A 443 13.02 27.38 -6.34
C ALA A 443 13.34 28.25 -7.56
N ARG A 444 12.35 28.50 -8.43
CA ARG A 444 12.51 29.30 -9.66
C ARG A 444 11.65 30.55 -9.58
N ALA A 445 12.21 31.66 -10.05
CA ALA A 445 11.46 32.91 -10.20
C ALA A 445 10.30 32.73 -11.20
N GLN A 446 9.12 33.23 -10.83
CA GLN A 446 7.94 33.29 -11.71
C GLN A 446 7.40 34.72 -11.67
N GLY A 447 7.13 35.31 -12.84
CA GLY A 447 6.51 36.64 -12.94
C GLY A 447 7.34 37.82 -12.41
N GLY A 448 8.67 37.68 -12.25
CA GLY A 448 9.55 38.76 -11.79
C GLY A 448 9.77 38.82 -10.27
N GLU A 449 9.07 37.98 -9.50
CA GLU A 449 9.39 37.72 -8.09
C GLU A 449 10.42 36.58 -8.02
N GLY A 450 11.51 36.78 -7.26
CA GLY A 450 12.53 35.76 -7.06
C GLY A 450 11.92 34.49 -6.44
N GLY A 451 12.35 33.31 -6.89
CA GLY A 451 12.00 32.06 -6.21
C GLY A 451 12.72 31.99 -4.86
N GLU A 452 12.09 31.38 -3.85
CA GLU A 452 12.63 31.31 -2.48
C GLU A 452 12.64 29.88 -1.92
N GLY A 453 13.76 29.52 -1.28
CA GLY A 453 13.97 28.23 -0.63
C GLY A 453 14.13 27.08 -1.64
N SER A 454 15.36 26.78 -2.04
CA SER A 454 15.63 25.70 -3.00
C SER A 454 15.11 24.35 -2.51
N SER A 455 15.37 24.00 -1.25
CA SER A 455 14.81 22.80 -0.62
C SER A 455 13.48 23.12 0.06
N VAL A 456 13.50 24.07 1.00
CA VAL A 456 12.41 24.29 1.96
C VAL A 456 12.04 25.77 2.04
N TYR A 457 10.74 26.04 2.01
CA TYR A 457 10.20 27.35 2.31
C TYR A 457 9.16 27.30 3.44
N ASN A 458 9.32 28.15 4.45
CA ASN A 458 8.44 28.27 5.61
C ASN A 458 7.78 29.65 5.64
N THR A 459 6.45 29.70 5.62
CA THR A 459 5.73 30.97 5.66
C THR A 459 5.59 31.50 7.09
N GLY A 460 5.83 32.79 7.27
CA GLY A 460 5.40 33.51 8.47
C GLY A 460 3.90 33.78 8.48
N CYS A 461 3.39 34.24 9.61
CA CYS A 461 2.04 34.72 9.71
C CYS A 461 1.92 36.21 9.33
N THR A 462 0.99 36.53 8.43
CA THR A 462 0.59 37.91 8.14
C THR A 462 -0.86 38.13 8.58
N GLY A 463 -1.10 39.01 9.57
CA GLY A 463 -2.44 39.56 9.84
C GLY A 463 -3.23 39.05 11.06
N GLY A 464 -2.61 38.42 12.06
CA GLY A 464 -3.21 38.23 13.40
C GLY A 464 -4.28 37.13 13.57
N VAL A 465 -4.63 36.38 12.51
CA VAL A 465 -5.64 35.28 12.55
C VAL A 465 -5.00 33.87 12.56
N CYS A 466 -3.70 33.77 12.83
CA CYS A 466 -2.97 32.49 12.90
C CYS A 466 -2.62 32.14 14.37
N LYS A 467 -2.31 30.87 14.65
CA LYS A 467 -1.66 30.50 15.91
C LYS A 467 -0.27 31.18 16.00
N PRO A 468 0.22 31.57 17.19
CA PRO A 468 1.56 32.14 17.34
C PRO A 468 2.62 31.18 16.78
N GLY A 469 3.50 31.69 15.89
CA GLY A 469 4.55 30.93 15.23
C GLY A 469 4.23 30.60 13.77
N GLY A 470 5.07 31.10 12.86
CA GLY A 470 5.06 30.74 11.44
C GLY A 470 5.35 29.24 11.23
N GLY A 471 5.31 28.78 9.99
CA GLY A 471 5.72 27.39 9.66
C GLY A 471 7.16 27.13 10.12
N ARG A 472 7.47 25.93 10.59
CA ARG A 472 8.84 25.62 11.05
C ARG A 472 9.24 24.20 10.73
N ILE A 473 10.53 23.99 10.50
CA ILE A 473 11.09 22.64 10.41
C ILE A 473 12.00 22.34 11.60
N VAL A 474 12.03 21.07 12.01
CA VAL A 474 13.16 20.51 12.76
C VAL A 474 13.79 19.44 11.90
N ALA A 475 15.10 19.48 11.75
CA ALA A 475 15.84 18.43 11.08
C ALA A 475 16.93 17.85 11.98
N PHE A 476 16.98 16.53 12.06
CA PHE A 476 18.09 15.77 12.60
C PHE A 476 18.76 15.00 11.48
N ASN A 477 20.09 14.90 11.51
CA ASN A 477 20.85 14.04 10.61
C ASN A 477 20.48 14.25 9.13
N SER A 478 20.20 15.47 8.71
CA SER A 478 19.69 15.73 7.35
C SER A 478 20.68 16.53 6.51
N ILE A 479 20.64 16.33 5.20
CA ILE A 479 21.50 16.99 4.22
C ILE A 479 20.67 17.90 3.32
N PHE A 480 21.05 19.16 3.21
CA PHE A 480 20.46 20.16 2.32
C PHE A 480 21.52 20.70 1.35
N TRP A 481 21.46 20.27 0.09
CA TRP A 481 22.51 20.52 -0.91
C TRP A 481 21.96 20.74 -2.33
N ASP A 482 21.20 21.80 -2.57
CA ASP A 482 20.46 22.01 -3.82
C ASP A 482 20.96 23.17 -4.71
N ASP A 483 22.20 23.63 -4.47
CA ASP A 483 22.83 24.73 -5.21
C ASP A 483 22.05 26.05 -5.21
N GLY A 484 21.19 26.23 -4.20
CA GLY A 484 20.36 27.41 -4.02
C GLY A 484 21.09 28.62 -3.44
N THR A 485 20.53 29.82 -3.64
CA THR A 485 20.93 31.00 -2.87
C THR A 485 20.51 30.86 -1.39
N GLY A 486 19.45 30.11 -1.11
CA GLY A 486 19.08 29.64 0.22
C GLY A 486 18.43 28.27 0.11
N GLU A 487 19.00 27.27 0.75
CA GLU A 487 18.43 25.91 0.84
C GLU A 487 17.13 25.93 1.65
N ILE A 488 17.14 26.70 2.75
CA ILE A 488 16.01 26.82 3.67
C ILE A 488 15.71 28.31 3.90
N VAL A 489 14.52 28.74 3.50
CA VAL A 489 14.07 30.13 3.69
C VAL A 489 12.85 30.16 4.58
N SER A 490 12.86 31.06 5.56
CA SER A 490 11.79 31.28 6.52
C SER A 490 11.46 32.78 6.58
N ASN A 491 10.18 33.16 6.57
CA ASN A 491 9.74 34.55 6.64
C ASN A 491 9.07 34.91 7.99
N GLY A 492 9.22 36.15 8.47
CA GLY A 492 8.52 36.65 9.65
C GLY A 492 8.79 35.83 10.91
N ASP A 493 7.73 35.34 11.54
CA ASP A 493 7.76 34.54 12.77
C ASP A 493 7.93 33.02 12.53
N SER A 494 8.30 32.59 11.32
CA SER A 494 8.66 31.20 10.99
C SER A 494 10.11 30.88 11.39
N GLY A 495 10.63 29.70 11.04
CA GLY A 495 12.00 29.33 11.39
C GLY A 495 12.43 27.91 11.02
N ALA A 496 13.69 27.60 11.32
CA ALA A 496 14.29 26.29 11.10
C ALA A 496 15.26 25.93 12.23
N ALA A 497 15.19 24.69 12.71
CA ALA A 497 16.11 24.14 13.69
C ALA A 497 16.82 22.92 13.09
N LEU A 498 18.15 22.98 12.94
CA LEU A 498 18.96 21.91 12.35
C LEU A 498 19.96 21.39 13.38
N TYR A 499 19.96 20.07 13.57
CA TYR A 499 20.80 19.36 14.53
C TYR A 499 21.60 18.27 13.79
N ARG A 500 22.92 18.23 14.00
CA ARG A 500 23.83 17.23 13.39
C ARG A 500 23.55 17.03 11.91
N SER A 501 23.48 18.13 11.17
CA SER A 501 23.00 18.18 9.79
C SER A 501 24.03 18.85 8.89
N ILE A 502 23.93 18.63 7.58
CA ILE A 502 24.77 19.30 6.58
C ILE A 502 23.89 20.27 5.81
N VAL A 503 24.30 21.53 5.76
CA VAL A 503 23.67 22.55 4.91
C VAL A 503 24.74 23.47 4.38
N ARG A 504 24.63 23.84 3.11
CA ARG A 504 25.57 24.76 2.47
C ARG A 504 25.67 26.08 3.26
N GLY A 505 26.88 26.62 3.39
CA GLY A 505 27.14 27.82 4.21
C GLY A 505 26.29 29.03 3.81
N GLY A 506 25.66 29.68 4.78
CA GLY A 506 24.80 30.88 4.56
C GLY A 506 23.44 30.60 3.92
N ALA A 507 23.04 29.33 3.83
CA ALA A 507 21.86 28.92 3.07
C ALA A 507 20.59 28.68 3.91
N VAL A 508 20.63 28.97 5.22
CA VAL A 508 19.42 29.11 6.05
C VAL A 508 19.18 30.59 6.30
N ARG A 509 18.01 31.11 5.90
CA ARG A 509 17.74 32.55 5.92
C ARG A 509 16.36 32.89 6.46
N GLY A 510 16.30 34.00 7.19
CA GLY A 510 15.09 34.58 7.76
C GLY A 510 14.46 33.72 8.85
N GLY A 511 13.50 34.30 9.58
CA GLY A 511 12.87 33.66 10.74
C GLY A 511 13.85 33.34 11.88
N ALA A 512 13.37 32.54 12.84
CA ALA A 512 14.18 32.02 13.93
C ALA A 512 15.03 30.84 13.45
N VAL A 513 16.35 30.91 13.64
CA VAL A 513 17.28 29.87 13.21
C VAL A 513 18.05 29.31 14.40
N ALA A 514 17.99 27.99 14.59
CA ALA A 514 18.78 27.27 15.57
C ALA A 514 19.66 26.24 14.85
N LEU A 515 20.98 26.34 15.02
CA LEU A 515 21.95 25.42 14.43
C LEU A 515 22.80 24.80 15.53
N SER A 516 22.89 23.47 15.53
CA SER A 516 23.73 22.73 16.46
C SER A 516 24.47 21.63 15.71
N GLU A 517 25.80 21.67 15.76
CA GLU A 517 26.68 20.71 15.10
C GLU A 517 26.38 20.58 13.59
N VAL A 518 26.31 21.72 12.92
CA VAL A 518 26.01 21.81 11.49
C VAL A 518 27.31 21.98 10.71
N ALA A 519 27.53 21.14 9.70
CA ALA A 519 28.65 21.24 8.77
C ALA A 519 28.21 21.87 7.44
N SER A 520 29.14 22.54 6.78
CA SER A 520 28.92 23.22 5.49
C SER A 520 29.77 22.69 4.34
N ASP A 521 30.59 21.68 4.63
CA ASP A 521 31.43 21.02 3.63
C ASP A 521 30.57 20.17 2.70
N ASP A 522 31.04 20.01 1.46
CA ASP A 522 30.34 19.21 0.45
C ASP A 522 30.10 17.78 0.96
N PRO A 523 28.84 17.30 1.02
CA PRO A 523 28.51 15.95 1.46
C PRO A 523 28.96 14.86 0.49
N GLN A 524 29.48 15.20 -0.69
CA GLN A 524 30.03 14.26 -1.69
C GLN A 524 29.05 13.14 -2.04
N LEU A 525 27.79 13.50 -2.30
CA LEU A 525 26.74 12.54 -2.63
C LEU A 525 26.90 12.02 -4.05
N SER A 526 26.56 10.75 -4.27
CA SER A 526 26.37 10.20 -5.61
C SER A 526 25.16 10.84 -6.30
N PRO A 527 25.06 10.73 -7.63
CA PRO A 527 23.78 10.94 -8.32
C PRO A 527 22.68 10.00 -7.78
N PRO A 528 21.39 10.36 -7.93
CA PRO A 528 20.29 9.48 -7.57
C PRO A 528 20.34 8.17 -8.36
N GLY A 529 20.22 7.04 -7.66
CA GLY A 529 20.28 5.73 -8.31
C GLY A 529 19.82 4.58 -7.44
N SER A 530 19.73 3.38 -8.02
CA SER A 530 19.39 2.15 -7.32
C SER A 530 20.60 1.60 -6.56
N HIS A 531 20.62 1.81 -5.24
CA HIS A 531 21.73 1.41 -4.37
C HIS A 531 21.34 0.28 -3.37
N GLY A 532 20.43 -0.61 -3.79
CA GLY A 532 20.04 -1.81 -3.02
C GLY A 532 18.78 -1.69 -2.15
N GLY A 533 18.10 -0.53 -2.17
CA GLY A 533 16.81 -0.32 -1.50
C GLY A 533 15.61 -0.35 -2.46
N ALA A 534 14.40 -0.17 -1.89
CA ALA A 534 13.15 -0.15 -2.65
C ALA A 534 12.99 1.09 -3.55
N VAL A 535 13.71 2.18 -3.25
CA VAL A 535 13.65 3.45 -3.97
C VAL A 535 15.05 3.99 -4.27
N PRO A 536 15.22 4.84 -5.31
CA PRO A 536 16.51 5.47 -5.60
C PRO A 536 16.98 6.37 -4.45
N THR A 537 18.29 6.37 -4.18
CA THR A 537 18.92 7.15 -3.10
C THR A 537 20.22 7.79 -3.58
N CYS A 538 20.81 8.67 -2.76
CA CYS A 538 22.09 9.34 -3.05
C CYS A 538 23.12 9.06 -1.93
N PRO A 539 23.82 7.91 -1.94
CA PRO A 539 24.86 7.60 -0.96
C PRO A 539 26.00 8.62 -0.92
N PRO A 540 26.51 8.98 0.27
CA PRO A 540 27.74 9.76 0.39
C PRO A 540 28.96 8.96 -0.07
N ALA A 541 30.04 9.66 -0.44
CA ALA A 541 31.34 9.05 -0.71
C ALA A 541 32.10 8.71 0.59
N TRP A 542 33.14 7.87 0.49
CA TRP A 542 33.90 7.39 1.66
C TRP A 542 34.55 8.50 2.52
N GLY A 543 34.96 9.60 1.87
CA GLY A 543 35.56 10.78 2.52
C GLY A 543 34.55 11.85 2.94
N SER A 544 33.25 11.55 2.83
CA SER A 544 32.19 12.52 3.07
C SER A 544 32.19 13.02 4.52
N PRO A 545 31.91 14.32 4.75
CA PRO A 545 31.68 14.86 6.08
C PRO A 545 30.40 14.32 6.74
N ALA A 546 29.52 13.64 5.99
CA ALA A 546 28.32 12.99 6.52
C ALA A 546 28.64 11.74 7.36
N ARG A 547 29.80 11.13 7.10
CA ARG A 547 30.16 9.84 7.66
C ARG A 547 30.41 9.90 9.17
N ASP A 548 29.75 9.02 9.92
CA ASP A 548 29.91 8.82 11.36
C ASP A 548 29.65 10.10 12.20
N ARG A 549 28.89 11.08 11.67
CA ARG A 549 28.65 12.39 12.32
C ARG A 549 27.21 12.61 12.81
N GLY A 550 26.29 11.71 12.47
CA GLY A 550 24.89 11.78 12.86
C GLY A 550 24.65 11.43 14.33
N ARG A 551 23.46 11.82 14.81
CA ARG A 551 22.92 11.38 16.10
C ARG A 551 22.68 9.88 16.09
N SER A 552 23.01 9.23 17.19
CA SER A 552 22.77 7.81 17.41
C SER A 552 21.30 7.41 17.33
N VAL A 553 21.06 6.13 17.01
CA VAL A 553 19.74 5.48 17.01
C VAL A 553 19.09 5.61 18.39
N GLY A 554 17.77 5.84 18.39
CA GLY A 554 16.97 5.91 19.62
C GLY A 554 16.08 7.14 19.70
N ALA A 555 15.32 7.22 20.80
CA ALA A 555 14.37 8.28 21.05
C ALA A 555 15.04 9.66 21.05
N LEU A 556 14.32 10.64 20.52
CA LEU A 556 14.59 12.05 20.64
C LEU A 556 13.85 12.58 21.87
N THR A 557 14.53 13.37 22.67
CA THR A 557 14.01 13.97 23.89
C THR A 557 14.06 15.49 23.78
N SER A 558 13.32 16.18 24.65
CA SER A 558 13.43 17.65 24.74
C SER A 558 14.85 18.13 25.07
N ALA A 559 15.68 17.29 25.71
CA ALA A 559 17.08 17.60 25.99
C ALA A 559 17.98 17.54 24.75
N ASP A 560 17.55 16.89 23.67
CA ASP A 560 18.28 16.84 22.39
C ASP A 560 18.16 18.12 21.56
N VAL A 561 17.32 19.05 22.01
CA VAL A 561 17.04 20.32 21.35
C VAL A 561 17.70 21.41 22.19
N VAL A 562 18.66 22.14 21.61
CA VAL A 562 19.43 23.18 22.33
C VAL A 562 18.57 24.40 22.70
N SER A 563 17.33 24.50 22.19
CA SER A 563 16.35 25.51 22.58
C SER A 563 14.99 24.89 22.88
N ALA A 564 14.67 24.74 24.16
CA ALA A 564 13.35 24.32 24.64
C ALA A 564 12.22 25.29 24.19
N ASP A 565 12.57 26.50 23.77
CA ASP A 565 11.62 27.56 23.40
C ASP A 565 10.97 27.39 22.01
N VAL A 566 11.28 26.33 21.25
CA VAL A 566 10.89 26.23 19.83
C VAL A 566 9.72 25.26 19.56
N PHE A 567 9.26 24.41 20.50
CA PHE A 567 8.26 23.38 20.15
C PHE A 567 7.10 23.12 21.13
N TRP A 568 5.90 23.09 20.54
CA TRP A 568 4.62 22.62 21.10
C TRP A 568 4.37 21.11 20.84
N ARG A 569 5.41 20.33 20.56
CA ARG A 569 5.31 18.91 20.15
C ARG A 569 5.68 17.98 21.31
N ASP A 570 4.88 16.93 21.49
CA ASP A 570 5.26 15.79 22.31
C ASP A 570 6.33 14.97 21.55
N TRP A 571 7.49 14.74 22.18
CA TRP A 571 8.67 14.11 21.56
C TRP A 571 8.68 12.59 21.72
N THR A 572 7.76 12.04 22.51
CA THR A 572 7.74 10.64 22.95
C THR A 572 7.66 9.60 21.83
N SER A 573 7.30 9.98 20.59
CA SER A 573 7.27 9.09 19.41
C SER A 573 8.31 9.40 18.32
N CYS A 574 9.28 10.28 18.58
CA CYS A 574 10.31 10.66 17.61
C CYS A 574 11.59 9.86 17.88
N ALA A 575 12.09 9.09 16.90
CA ALA A 575 13.33 8.33 17.08
C ALA A 575 14.17 8.31 15.79
N VAL A 576 15.49 8.38 15.95
CA VAL A 576 16.41 8.04 14.85
C VAL A 576 16.27 6.53 14.62
N PRO A 577 15.84 6.09 13.43
CA PRO A 577 15.54 4.69 13.17
C PRO A 577 16.80 3.83 13.13
N ALA A 578 16.65 2.56 13.48
CA ALA A 578 17.74 1.57 13.46
C ALA A 578 18.15 1.12 12.05
N VAL A 579 17.41 1.53 11.01
CA VAL A 579 17.70 1.21 9.61
C VAL A 579 17.60 2.46 8.74
N ASP A 580 18.30 2.46 7.61
CA ASP A 580 18.29 3.51 6.61
C ASP A 580 17.19 3.32 5.55
N ALA A 581 17.14 4.18 4.52
CA ALA A 581 16.14 4.13 3.46
C ALA A 581 16.10 2.82 2.65
N ARG A 582 17.17 2.01 2.74
CA ARG A 582 17.33 0.73 2.04
C ARG A 582 17.08 -0.46 2.95
N GLY A 583 16.84 -0.21 4.24
CA GLY A 583 16.76 -1.25 5.26
C GLY A 583 18.11 -1.69 5.81
N ILE A 584 19.21 -0.97 5.54
CA ILE A 584 20.53 -1.27 6.10
C ILE A 584 20.62 -0.73 7.53
N ALA A 585 21.16 -1.53 8.44
CA ALA A 585 21.24 -1.20 9.86
C ALA A 585 22.12 0.04 10.13
N ARG A 586 21.77 0.81 11.16
CA ARG A 586 22.53 1.97 11.63
C ARG A 586 23.10 1.71 13.04
N PRO A 587 24.35 2.09 13.33
CA PRO A 587 25.38 2.54 12.41
C PRO A 587 26.04 1.36 11.66
N GLN A 588 26.64 1.62 10.49
CA GLN A 588 27.51 0.63 9.81
C GLN A 588 28.98 0.73 10.22
N PHE A 589 29.40 1.85 10.79
CA PHE A 589 30.76 2.10 11.27
C PHE A 589 30.75 2.67 12.70
N ALA A 590 31.51 3.74 12.96
CA ALA A 590 31.71 4.29 14.31
C ALA A 590 30.50 5.10 14.80
N GLY A 591 29.67 5.60 13.89
CA GLY A 591 28.51 6.43 14.18
C GLY A 591 27.48 6.35 13.06
N VAL A 592 26.34 7.00 13.28
CA VAL A 592 25.28 7.10 12.27
C VAL A 592 25.73 8.09 11.21
N ASP A 593 25.48 7.78 9.94
CA ASP A 593 25.75 8.73 8.85
C ASP A 593 24.61 9.75 8.72
N ILE A 594 24.95 11.01 8.50
CA ILE A 594 23.98 12.08 8.18
C ILE A 594 23.38 11.78 6.79
N GLY A 595 22.06 11.92 6.66
CA GLY A 595 21.31 11.71 5.43
C GLY A 595 20.54 10.40 5.41
N ALA A 596 19.87 10.12 4.28
CA ALA A 596 18.92 9.02 4.15
C ALA A 596 19.54 7.62 4.18
N VAL A 597 20.86 7.50 3.96
CA VAL A 597 21.55 6.22 3.79
C VAL A 597 22.89 6.19 4.51
N GLU A 598 23.29 5.00 4.95
CA GLU A 598 24.63 4.74 5.50
C GLU A 598 25.64 4.41 4.40
N LEU A 599 26.92 4.69 4.63
CA LEU A 599 28.02 4.02 3.97
C LEU A 599 28.02 2.56 4.42
N SER A 600 28.19 1.63 3.48
CA SER A 600 28.28 0.21 3.78
C SER A 600 29.61 -0.35 3.27
N SER A 601 30.21 -1.27 4.02
CA SER A 601 31.41 -2.00 3.61
C SER A 601 31.14 -3.04 2.52
N ALA A 602 29.88 -3.42 2.31
CA ALA A 602 29.46 -4.23 1.16
C ALA A 602 29.53 -3.39 -0.13
N PRO A 603 30.01 -3.96 -1.26
CA PRO A 603 29.99 -3.26 -2.54
C PRO A 603 28.57 -2.80 -2.86
N GLN A 604 28.35 -1.50 -2.94
CA GLN A 604 27.08 -1.00 -3.46
C GLN A 604 26.99 -1.44 -4.93
N PRO A 605 25.85 -1.98 -5.39
CA PRO A 605 25.66 -2.21 -6.81
C PRO A 605 25.98 -0.90 -7.53
N ALA A 606 26.83 -0.96 -8.56
CA ALA A 606 27.05 0.21 -9.41
C ALA A 606 25.68 0.75 -9.86
N PRO A 607 25.50 2.08 -9.98
CA PRO A 607 24.23 2.65 -10.39
C PRO A 607 23.76 1.95 -11.66
N GLY A 608 22.71 1.13 -11.51
CA GLY A 608 22.05 0.52 -12.66
C GLY A 608 21.49 1.65 -13.52
N PRO A 609 21.44 1.50 -14.86
CA PRO A 609 20.78 2.48 -15.68
C PRO A 609 19.38 2.72 -15.12
N ASN A 610 19.04 3.99 -14.91
CA ASN A 610 17.66 4.39 -14.68
C ASN A 610 16.80 3.71 -15.75
N PRO A 611 15.57 3.23 -15.47
CA PRO A 611 14.66 2.82 -16.53
C PRO A 611 14.36 4.05 -17.39
N THR A 612 15.19 4.27 -18.40
CA THR A 612 14.98 5.27 -19.44
C THR A 612 13.64 4.96 -20.10
N PRO A 613 12.70 5.92 -20.17
CA PRO A 613 11.58 5.81 -21.09
C PRO A 613 12.16 5.56 -22.48
N ALA A 614 11.69 4.51 -23.16
CA ALA A 614 11.96 4.38 -24.57
C ALA A 614 11.50 5.69 -25.26
N PRO A 615 12.34 6.35 -26.07
CA PRO A 615 11.92 7.55 -26.78
C PRO A 615 10.71 7.21 -27.65
N ARG A 616 9.68 8.05 -27.55
CA ARG A 616 8.48 7.98 -28.40
C ARG A 616 8.95 8.09 -29.87
N PRO A 617 8.64 7.13 -30.76
CA PRO A 617 8.95 7.30 -32.18
C PRO A 617 8.13 8.47 -32.73
N GLU A 618 8.79 9.44 -33.36
CA GLU A 618 8.12 10.38 -34.24
C GLU A 618 7.51 9.61 -35.43
N PRO A 619 6.33 10.00 -35.93
CA PRO A 619 5.69 9.30 -37.04
C PRO A 619 6.46 9.56 -38.34
N GLN A 620 7.28 8.59 -38.76
CA GLN A 620 7.79 8.50 -40.14
C GLN A 620 6.97 7.49 -40.96
N PRO A 621 6.84 7.68 -42.29
CA PRO A 621 6.01 6.85 -43.15
C PRO A 621 6.52 5.41 -43.21
N LYS A 622 5.62 4.43 -43.05
CA LYS A 622 5.92 2.99 -43.05
C LYS A 622 6.65 2.52 -44.34
N PRO A 623 7.84 1.90 -44.25
CA PRO A 623 8.34 1.03 -45.31
C PRO A 623 7.69 -0.36 -45.24
N LYS A 624 7.43 -0.98 -46.40
CA LYS A 624 6.87 -2.34 -46.50
C LYS A 624 7.77 -3.39 -45.81
N PRO A 625 7.20 -4.44 -45.17
CA PRO A 625 8.00 -5.41 -44.40
C PRO A 625 8.77 -6.37 -45.31
N LYS A 626 10.03 -6.65 -44.97
CA LYS A 626 10.73 -7.89 -45.32
C LYS A 626 10.78 -8.81 -44.08
N PRO A 627 10.81 -10.14 -44.25
CA PRO A 627 10.73 -11.08 -43.13
C PRO A 627 12.05 -11.13 -42.34
N GLN A 628 11.98 -11.12 -41.00
CA GLN A 628 13.09 -11.41 -40.10
C GLN A 628 12.76 -12.64 -39.23
N PRO A 629 13.75 -13.50 -38.89
CA PRO A 629 13.53 -14.75 -38.17
C PRO A 629 13.32 -14.56 -36.66
N ASN A 630 12.62 -15.52 -36.07
CA ASN A 630 12.11 -15.53 -34.70
C ASN A 630 13.24 -15.53 -33.63
N PRO A 631 13.15 -14.74 -32.55
CA PRO A 631 14.07 -14.86 -31.41
C PRO A 631 13.64 -15.99 -30.45
N GLU A 632 14.61 -16.72 -29.91
CA GLU A 632 14.39 -17.79 -28.92
C GLU A 632 13.87 -17.26 -27.57
N PRO A 633 13.00 -18.01 -26.88
CA PRO A 633 12.39 -17.58 -25.62
C PRO A 633 13.36 -17.71 -24.43
N LYS A 634 13.35 -16.69 -23.57
CA LYS A 634 14.04 -16.70 -22.26
C LYS A 634 13.20 -17.52 -21.25
N PRO A 635 13.80 -18.37 -20.41
CA PRO A 635 13.05 -19.18 -19.44
C PRO A 635 12.41 -18.31 -18.36
N GLU A 636 11.14 -18.58 -18.04
CA GLU A 636 10.42 -17.99 -16.90
C GLU A 636 10.92 -18.56 -15.56
N PRO A 637 10.87 -17.79 -14.45
CA PRO A 637 11.23 -18.29 -13.13
C PRO A 637 10.23 -19.37 -12.67
N LYS A 638 10.75 -20.56 -12.30
CA LYS A 638 9.94 -21.66 -11.77
C LYS A 638 9.29 -21.27 -10.43
N PRO A 639 8.01 -21.62 -10.17
CA PRO A 639 7.35 -21.43 -8.88
C PRO A 639 8.10 -22.14 -7.74
N ILE A 640 8.16 -21.51 -6.56
CA ILE A 640 8.75 -22.10 -5.36
C ILE A 640 7.78 -23.17 -4.84
N GLN A 641 8.22 -24.43 -4.79
CA GLN A 641 7.39 -25.55 -4.35
C GLN A 641 7.23 -25.52 -2.81
N GLU A 642 5.99 -25.47 -2.33
CA GLU A 642 5.66 -25.59 -0.90
C GLU A 642 5.60 -27.05 -0.48
N ARG A 643 6.25 -27.40 0.63
CA ARG A 643 6.20 -28.74 1.22
C ARG A 643 5.97 -28.67 2.73
N PRO A 644 5.16 -29.57 3.31
CA PRO A 644 5.11 -29.77 4.76
C PRO A 644 6.52 -30.11 5.29
N ILE A 645 6.86 -29.69 6.51
CA ILE A 645 8.17 -30.00 7.10
C ILE A 645 8.42 -31.52 7.24
N THR A 646 7.36 -32.32 7.35
CA THR A 646 7.41 -33.79 7.37
C THR A 646 7.87 -34.39 6.04
N GLU A 647 7.80 -33.62 4.96
CA GLU A 647 8.24 -33.99 3.61
C GLU A 647 9.51 -33.20 3.21
N ALA A 648 10.21 -32.60 4.19
CA ALA A 648 11.45 -31.88 3.95
C ALA A 648 12.50 -32.80 3.33
N PRO A 649 13.26 -32.32 2.32
CA PRO A 649 14.33 -33.11 1.73
C PRO A 649 15.41 -33.43 2.77
N VAL A 650 16.15 -34.52 2.55
CA VAL A 650 17.19 -35.03 3.47
C VAL A 650 18.25 -33.96 3.82
N GLU A 651 18.51 -33.03 2.90
CA GLU A 651 19.48 -31.93 3.06
C GLU A 651 18.89 -30.62 3.61
N ALA A 652 17.64 -30.62 4.09
CA ALA A 652 17.04 -29.43 4.66
C ALA A 652 17.76 -29.00 5.96
N PRO A 653 17.94 -27.69 6.19
CA PRO A 653 18.49 -27.17 7.44
C PRO A 653 17.52 -27.36 8.63
N ILE A 654 16.32 -27.89 8.39
CA ILE A 654 15.30 -28.19 9.40
C ILE A 654 14.80 -29.63 9.19
N ASP A 655 14.68 -30.40 10.28
CA ASP A 655 14.15 -31.78 10.31
C ASP A 655 12.71 -31.82 10.89
N ALA A 656 11.99 -32.93 10.76
CA ALA A 656 10.61 -33.12 11.24
C ALA A 656 10.44 -32.99 12.76
N GLY A 657 11.52 -32.85 13.53
CA GLY A 657 11.52 -32.66 14.98
C GLY A 657 11.38 -31.20 15.47
N TYR A 658 11.43 -30.19 14.59
CA TYR A 658 11.35 -28.76 14.99
C TYR A 658 9.93 -28.21 15.18
N ASP A 659 8.91 -29.00 14.83
CA ASP A 659 7.49 -28.74 15.14
C ASP A 659 7.14 -29.15 16.57
N ALA A 660 8.06 -29.83 17.28
CA ALA A 660 7.86 -30.26 18.66
C ALA A 660 7.88 -29.05 19.63
N PRO A 661 6.96 -29.01 20.61
CA PRO A 661 6.99 -28.01 21.67
C PRO A 661 8.37 -28.01 22.38
N GLY A 662 9.10 -26.89 22.30
CA GLY A 662 10.39 -26.70 22.97
C GLY A 662 11.66 -26.80 22.11
N ALA A 663 11.57 -27.01 20.79
CA ALA A 663 12.72 -26.91 19.88
C ALA A 663 13.28 -25.47 19.72
N TRP A 664 12.47 -24.49 20.12
CA TRP A 664 12.75 -23.06 20.04
C TRP A 664 12.91 -22.50 21.45
N ARG A 665 13.91 -21.65 21.66
CA ARG A 665 14.04 -20.87 22.90
C ARG A 665 13.39 -19.52 22.71
N LEU A 666 12.57 -19.14 23.69
CA LEU A 666 11.85 -17.88 23.72
C LEU A 666 12.30 -17.07 24.93
N SER A 667 12.71 -15.83 24.69
CA SER A 667 12.88 -14.79 25.70
C SER A 667 11.78 -13.75 25.48
N VAL A 668 11.05 -13.41 26.54
CA VAL A 668 9.96 -12.42 26.51
C VAL A 668 10.34 -11.28 27.46
N GLY A 669 10.37 -10.05 26.94
CA GLY A 669 10.56 -8.84 27.73
C GLY A 669 9.30 -8.45 28.50
N GLU A 670 9.39 -7.41 29.33
CA GLU A 670 8.21 -6.88 30.03
C GLU A 670 7.18 -6.33 29.04
N VAL A 671 5.90 -6.46 29.39
CA VAL A 671 4.82 -5.84 28.62
C VAL A 671 4.87 -4.33 28.89
N GLY A 672 5.17 -3.56 27.86
CA GLY A 672 5.19 -2.10 27.91
C GLY A 672 3.80 -1.51 28.17
N ILE A 673 3.77 -0.21 28.48
CA ILE A 673 2.54 0.55 28.71
C ILE A 673 1.59 0.58 27.49
N ASP A 674 2.11 0.30 26.30
CA ASP A 674 1.36 0.17 25.04
C ASP A 674 0.73 -1.23 24.85
N GLY A 675 0.88 -2.10 25.85
CA GLY A 675 0.34 -3.46 25.84
C GLY A 675 1.15 -4.43 24.96
N THR A 676 2.37 -4.09 24.55
CA THR A 676 3.23 -4.97 23.74
C THR A 676 4.45 -5.48 24.50
N ALA A 677 4.95 -6.67 24.17
CA ALA A 677 6.19 -7.23 24.69
C ALA A 677 7.18 -7.48 23.55
N GLU A 678 8.46 -7.21 23.80
CA GLU A 678 9.53 -7.70 22.92
C GLU A 678 9.74 -9.20 23.12
N VAL A 679 9.94 -9.90 22.01
CA VAL A 679 10.21 -11.34 22.00
C VAL A 679 11.46 -11.62 21.17
N SER A 680 12.32 -12.48 21.70
CA SER A 680 13.47 -13.02 20.97
C SER A 680 13.34 -14.53 20.91
N ILE A 681 13.41 -15.07 19.71
CA ILE A 681 13.28 -16.49 19.43
C ILE A 681 14.60 -16.98 18.85
N GLU A 682 15.16 -18.03 19.44
CA GLU A 682 16.38 -18.66 18.98
C GLU A 682 16.13 -20.12 18.60
N VAL A 683 16.63 -20.53 17.44
CA VAL A 683 16.68 -21.93 17.01
C VAL A 683 18.02 -22.27 16.40
N ARG A 684 18.53 -23.45 16.77
CA ARG A 684 19.72 -24.03 16.16
C ARG A 684 19.26 -24.92 15.00
N LEU A 685 19.72 -24.64 13.79
CA LEU A 685 19.41 -25.41 12.59
C LEU A 685 20.29 -26.66 12.49
N LYS A 686 19.86 -27.65 11.72
CA LYS A 686 20.64 -28.86 11.46
C LYS A 686 21.91 -28.51 10.67
N PRO A 687 23.06 -29.11 10.99
CA PRO A 687 24.26 -28.93 10.18
C PRO A 687 24.05 -29.44 8.74
N VAL A 688 24.44 -28.61 7.76
CA VAL A 688 24.29 -28.92 6.32
C VAL A 688 25.64 -28.90 5.59
N PRO A 689 25.85 -29.73 4.56
CA PRO A 689 27.13 -29.81 3.85
C PRO A 689 27.40 -28.64 2.91
N ARG A 690 26.37 -27.84 2.61
CA ARG A 690 26.43 -26.68 1.70
C ARG A 690 25.95 -25.43 2.43
N ARG A 691 26.47 -24.27 2.05
CA ARG A 691 26.13 -23.00 2.71
C ARG A 691 24.70 -22.58 2.41
N LEU A 692 24.05 -21.95 3.38
CA LEU A 692 22.82 -21.21 3.16
C LEU A 692 23.10 -19.92 2.40
N SER A 693 22.49 -19.76 1.23
CA SER A 693 22.51 -18.52 0.44
C SER A 693 21.21 -17.71 0.60
N ARG A 694 20.19 -18.30 1.23
CA ARG A 694 18.92 -17.64 1.56
C ARG A 694 18.29 -18.31 2.76
N LEU A 695 17.71 -17.50 3.65
CA LEU A 695 16.89 -17.93 4.77
C LEU A 695 15.89 -16.80 5.05
N HIS A 696 14.61 -17.12 5.07
CA HIS A 696 13.54 -16.19 5.39
C HIS A 696 12.50 -16.91 6.24
N VAL A 697 12.06 -16.26 7.30
CA VAL A 697 11.05 -16.77 8.24
C VAL A 697 9.80 -15.93 8.08
N GLU A 698 8.66 -16.60 7.95
CA GLU A 698 7.36 -15.95 7.96
C GLU A 698 6.73 -16.03 9.36
N THR A 699 6.12 -14.93 9.78
CA THR A 699 5.55 -14.78 11.12
C THR A 699 4.11 -14.30 11.05
N ARG A 700 3.29 -14.68 12.03
CA ARG A 700 1.89 -14.25 12.19
C ARG A 700 1.67 -13.55 13.53
N ASN A 701 0.85 -12.51 13.56
CA ASN A 701 0.48 -11.74 14.77
C ASN A 701 1.67 -11.07 15.49
N PHE A 702 2.74 -10.76 14.76
CA PHE A 702 3.79 -9.84 15.19
C PHE A 702 3.43 -8.42 14.73
N VAL A 703 3.67 -7.43 15.59
CA VAL A 703 3.58 -6.00 15.27
C VAL A 703 4.76 -5.61 14.37
N GLU A 704 5.93 -6.16 14.66
CA GLU A 704 7.15 -6.06 13.86
C GLU A 704 8.05 -7.28 14.13
N ALA A 705 8.82 -7.71 13.13
CA ALA A 705 9.77 -8.82 13.27
C ALA A 705 11.00 -8.60 12.39
N SER A 706 12.17 -8.99 12.90
CA SER A 706 13.45 -8.97 12.21
C SER A 706 14.13 -10.32 12.39
N THR A 707 14.98 -10.69 11.43
CA THR A 707 15.66 -12.00 11.42
C THR A 707 17.16 -11.80 11.30
N SER A 708 17.92 -12.48 12.14
CA SER A 708 19.38 -12.52 12.13
C SER A 708 19.87 -13.96 12.15
N VAL A 709 20.99 -14.22 11.46
CA VAL A 709 21.56 -15.56 11.31
C VAL A 709 22.99 -15.54 11.77
N PHE A 710 23.36 -16.53 12.56
CA PHE A 710 24.70 -16.73 13.09
C PHE A 710 25.26 -18.05 12.54
N LEU A 711 26.50 -18.04 12.07
CA LEU A 711 27.25 -19.24 11.70
C LEU A 711 28.37 -19.41 12.73
N ASN A 712 28.43 -20.57 13.39
CA ASN A 712 29.41 -20.85 14.45
C ASN A 712 29.50 -19.72 15.52
N GLY A 713 28.36 -19.15 15.91
CA GLY A 713 28.28 -18.07 16.89
C GLY A 713 28.61 -16.66 16.38
N THR A 714 29.00 -16.49 15.12
CA THR A 714 29.28 -15.19 14.50
C THR A 714 28.11 -14.76 13.62
N PRO A 715 27.59 -13.52 13.72
CA PRO A 715 26.53 -13.05 12.84
C PRO A 715 27.02 -13.00 11.39
N VAL A 716 26.22 -13.54 10.47
CA VAL A 716 26.55 -13.62 9.04
C VAL A 716 25.42 -13.07 8.18
N SER A 717 25.79 -12.35 7.11
CA SER A 717 24.86 -12.01 6.04
C SER A 717 24.84 -13.13 5.01
N LEU A 718 23.64 -13.64 4.69
CA LEU A 718 23.44 -14.74 3.74
C LEU A 718 23.78 -14.39 2.28
N SER A 719 24.03 -13.10 1.99
CA SER A 719 24.48 -12.61 0.69
C SER A 719 26.00 -12.43 0.56
N SER A 720 26.76 -12.67 1.64
CA SER A 720 28.22 -12.50 1.66
C SER A 720 28.96 -13.84 1.58
N SER A 721 30.06 -13.89 0.82
CA SER A 721 30.93 -15.07 0.80
C SER A 721 31.63 -15.22 2.15
N VAL A 722 31.13 -16.10 3.02
CA VAL A 722 31.73 -16.36 4.33
C VAL A 722 32.89 -17.35 4.17
N ARG A 723 34.14 -16.98 4.45
CA ARG A 723 35.25 -17.95 4.54
C ARG A 723 35.32 -18.50 5.97
N GLY A 724 34.72 -19.66 6.19
CA GLY A 724 34.86 -20.40 7.43
C GLY A 724 34.48 -21.86 7.23
N GLU A 725 35.42 -22.77 7.41
CA GLU A 725 35.16 -24.21 7.49
C GLU A 725 34.93 -24.59 8.96
N SER A 726 33.82 -25.27 9.23
CA SER A 726 33.66 -26.04 10.46
C SER A 726 34.61 -27.24 10.43
N PRO A 727 35.17 -27.69 11.57
CA PRO A 727 36.09 -28.83 11.63
C PRO A 727 35.54 -30.15 11.05
N ALA A 728 34.22 -30.24 10.84
CA ALA A 728 33.54 -31.41 10.29
C ALA A 728 33.07 -31.26 8.83
N GLY A 729 33.38 -30.15 8.15
CA GLY A 729 32.89 -29.89 6.78
C GLY A 729 31.38 -29.61 6.67
N LEU A 730 30.68 -29.41 7.80
CA LEU A 730 29.24 -29.08 7.86
C LEU A 730 29.03 -27.69 8.46
N TYR A 731 28.12 -26.89 7.89
CA TYR A 731 27.77 -25.56 8.36
C TYR A 731 26.67 -25.60 9.41
N GLU A 732 26.93 -25.00 10.57
CA GLU A 732 25.98 -24.94 11.67
C GLU A 732 25.47 -23.52 11.91
N TYR A 733 24.14 -23.36 11.83
CA TYR A 733 23.48 -22.06 11.88
C TYR A 733 22.61 -21.92 13.14
N VAL A 734 22.61 -20.72 13.71
CA VAL A 734 21.65 -20.29 14.72
C VAL A 734 20.84 -19.13 14.15
N LEU A 735 19.54 -19.31 14.12
CA LEU A 735 18.57 -18.31 13.67
C LEU A 735 18.00 -17.60 14.90
N LYS A 736 18.08 -16.27 14.90
CA LYS A 736 17.46 -15.41 15.91
C LYS A 736 16.42 -14.51 15.26
N VAL A 737 15.17 -14.64 15.70
CA VAL A 737 14.07 -13.77 15.29
C VAL A 737 13.75 -12.85 16.46
N ARG A 738 13.88 -11.54 16.28
CA ARG A 738 13.48 -10.54 17.27
C ARG A 738 12.25 -9.82 16.76
N GLY A 739 11.21 -9.75 17.56
CA GLY A 739 9.98 -9.07 17.18
C GLY A 739 9.22 -8.51 18.37
N ARG A 740 8.10 -7.85 18.07
CA ARG A 740 7.21 -7.24 19.06
C ARG A 740 5.82 -7.81 18.88
N VAL A 741 5.19 -8.21 19.99
CA VAL A 741 3.84 -8.82 19.98
C VAL A 741 2.95 -8.13 20.99
N ARG A 742 1.64 -8.05 20.74
CA ARG A 742 0.69 -7.60 21.77
C ARG A 742 0.62 -8.65 22.89
N GLY A 743 0.40 -8.22 24.14
CA GLY A 743 0.31 -9.10 25.29
C GLY A 743 -0.76 -10.19 25.13
N GLU A 744 -1.88 -9.84 24.50
CA GLU A 744 -2.96 -10.78 24.15
C GLU A 744 -2.54 -11.86 23.13
N ALA A 745 -1.53 -11.62 22.30
CA ALA A 745 -1.02 -12.56 21.30
C ALA A 745 0.01 -13.56 21.87
N LEU A 746 0.49 -13.36 23.10
CA LEU A 746 1.41 -14.29 23.77
C LEU A 746 0.70 -15.58 24.18
N ASP A 747 -0.51 -15.46 24.74
CA ASP A 747 -1.25 -16.58 25.36
C ASP A 747 -2.72 -16.69 24.88
N GLY A 748 -3.11 -15.97 23.81
CA GLY A 748 -4.49 -15.91 23.27
C GLY A 748 -5.05 -17.21 22.68
N THR A 749 -6.14 -17.14 21.90
CA THR A 749 -6.69 -18.34 21.20
C THR A 749 -5.80 -18.74 20.01
N ALA A 750 -5.94 -19.97 19.48
CA ALA A 750 -5.04 -20.52 18.45
C ALA A 750 -4.85 -19.60 17.22
N GLU A 751 -5.90 -18.90 16.78
CA GLU A 751 -5.86 -17.96 15.64
C GLU A 751 -5.25 -16.59 16.00
N GLN A 752 -5.29 -16.21 17.28
CA GLN A 752 -4.81 -14.93 17.80
C GLN A 752 -3.36 -14.97 18.29
N ARG A 753 -2.77 -16.17 18.41
CA ARG A 753 -1.38 -16.33 18.89
C ARG A 753 -0.36 -15.89 17.86
N ALA A 754 0.70 -15.26 18.35
CA ALA A 754 1.92 -15.06 17.59
C ALA A 754 2.56 -16.42 17.26
N ALA A 755 2.94 -16.63 16.00
CA ALA A 755 3.47 -17.90 15.51
C ALA A 755 4.47 -17.73 14.36
N LEU A 756 5.35 -18.72 14.18
CA LEU A 756 6.17 -18.89 12.99
C LEU A 756 5.47 -19.83 12.01
N THR A 757 5.23 -19.39 10.78
CA THR A 757 4.30 -20.04 9.84
C THR A 757 4.98 -20.76 8.68
N ALA A 758 6.12 -20.26 8.20
CA ALA A 758 6.93 -20.93 7.19
C ALA A 758 8.40 -20.52 7.26
N LEU A 759 9.27 -21.36 6.69
CA LEU A 759 10.67 -21.04 6.42
C LEU A 759 10.98 -21.26 4.95
N THR A 760 11.55 -20.26 4.28
CA THR A 760 12.12 -20.41 2.94
C THR A 760 13.64 -20.39 3.03
N TYR A 761 14.31 -21.41 2.49
CA TYR A 761 15.77 -21.48 2.46
C TYR A 761 16.30 -21.84 1.07
N ARG A 762 17.59 -21.58 0.82
CA ARG A 762 18.31 -22.04 -0.38
C ARG A 762 19.74 -22.37 0.00
N LEU A 763 20.23 -23.54 -0.41
CA LEU A 763 21.64 -23.89 -0.31
C LEU A 763 22.38 -23.48 -1.59
N GLU A 764 23.67 -23.19 -1.46
CA GLU A 764 24.53 -22.96 -2.61
C GLU A 764 24.47 -24.16 -3.58
N GLY A 765 24.24 -23.87 -4.86
CA GLY A 765 24.06 -24.88 -5.91
C GLY A 765 22.62 -25.34 -6.15
N ASP A 766 21.65 -24.98 -5.30
CA ASP A 766 20.24 -25.32 -5.56
C ASP A 766 19.68 -24.49 -6.73
N GLU A 767 18.95 -25.12 -7.66
CA GLU A 767 18.29 -24.43 -8.78
C GLU A 767 17.21 -23.43 -8.30
N SER A 768 16.49 -23.79 -7.23
CA SER A 768 15.40 -23.00 -6.65
C SER A 768 15.42 -23.08 -5.11
N PRO A 769 14.91 -22.06 -4.39
CA PRO A 769 14.74 -22.14 -2.95
C PRO A 769 13.66 -23.17 -2.58
N THR A 770 13.77 -23.75 -1.39
CA THR A 770 12.79 -24.66 -0.80
C THR A 770 11.98 -23.92 0.27
N ARG A 771 10.65 -24.01 0.22
CA ARG A 771 9.76 -23.45 1.25
C ARG A 771 9.15 -24.58 2.08
N LEU A 772 9.45 -24.57 3.37
CA LEU A 772 8.93 -25.49 4.37
C LEU A 772 7.83 -24.81 5.17
N LYS A 773 6.66 -25.46 5.23
CA LYS A 773 5.52 -24.99 6.01
C LYS A 773 5.41 -25.80 7.31
N PHE A 774 5.24 -25.09 8.43
CA PHE A 774 4.98 -25.69 9.74
C PHE A 774 3.55 -26.25 9.77
N GLY A 775 3.31 -27.36 10.49
CA GLY A 775 1.98 -27.97 10.58
C GLY A 775 0.93 -27.05 11.21
N GLY A 776 -0.33 -27.17 10.77
CA GLY A 776 -1.46 -26.39 11.30
C GLY A 776 -1.32 -24.87 11.11
N ASP A 777 -1.41 -24.12 12.21
CA ASP A 777 -1.33 -22.65 12.27
C ASP A 777 0.10 -22.11 12.43
N GLY A 778 1.12 -22.98 12.39
CA GLY A 778 2.51 -22.66 12.70
C GLY A 778 2.92 -23.01 14.12
N VAL A 779 4.16 -22.69 14.51
CA VAL A 779 4.68 -22.92 15.87
C VAL A 779 4.34 -21.69 16.75
N PRO A 780 3.40 -21.77 17.70
CA PRO A 780 3.01 -20.62 18.51
C PRO A 780 4.06 -20.33 19.58
N LEU A 781 4.23 -19.06 19.94
CA LEU A 781 5.19 -18.64 20.99
C LEU A 781 4.92 -19.34 22.33
N SER A 782 3.64 -19.57 22.66
CA SER A 782 3.23 -20.28 23.87
C SER A 782 3.75 -21.73 23.96
N ALA A 783 4.09 -22.36 22.83
CA ALA A 783 4.60 -23.73 22.77
C ALA A 783 6.15 -23.79 22.78
N MET A 784 6.83 -22.64 22.80
CA MET A 784 8.28 -22.54 22.82
C MET A 784 8.82 -22.60 24.26
N LYS A 785 10.06 -23.08 24.43
CA LYS A 785 10.68 -23.20 25.76
C LYS A 785 11.11 -21.81 26.23
N ARG A 786 10.48 -21.28 27.29
CA ARG A 786 10.87 -20.00 27.90
C ARG A 786 12.22 -20.15 28.63
N GLU A 787 13.16 -19.24 28.39
CA GLU A 787 14.35 -19.13 29.23
C GLU A 787 13.98 -18.50 30.58
N ALA A 788 14.32 -19.18 31.68
CA ALA A 788 14.20 -18.60 33.02
C ALA A 788 15.29 -17.52 33.16
N GLY A 789 14.88 -16.25 33.19
CA GLY A 789 15.81 -15.14 33.36
C GLY A 789 16.55 -15.27 34.70
N GLY A 790 17.86 -15.51 34.63
CA GLY A 790 18.77 -15.34 35.76
C GLY A 790 18.94 -13.85 36.05
N GLY A 791 18.09 -13.31 36.92
CA GLY A 791 18.27 -11.99 37.50
C GLY A 791 19.41 -12.03 38.53
N SER A 792 20.47 -11.26 38.32
CA SER A 792 21.45 -10.94 39.35
C SER A 792 21.17 -9.55 39.93
N GLY A 793 20.63 -9.50 41.15
CA GLY A 793 20.70 -8.42 42.16
C GLY A 793 19.98 -7.09 41.83
N CYS A 794 19.05 -6.55 42.63
CA CYS A 794 18.81 -6.70 44.07
C CYS A 794 17.31 -6.73 44.41
N ASP A 795 16.99 -7.56 45.40
CA ASP A 795 15.70 -7.80 46.03
C ASP A 795 15.05 -6.59 46.71
N SER A 796 13.71 -6.48 46.57
CA SER A 796 12.74 -6.73 47.66
C SER A 796 11.32 -6.50 47.11
N GLY A 797 10.31 -7.35 47.25
CA GLY A 797 10.17 -8.66 47.85
C GLY A 797 8.69 -9.07 47.72
N VAL A 798 8.47 -10.39 47.64
CA VAL A 798 7.21 -11.13 47.90
C VAL A 798 6.20 -11.23 46.74
N GLY A 799 6.19 -12.40 46.11
CA GLY A 799 5.12 -12.91 45.23
C GLY A 799 3.79 -13.11 45.97
N VAL A 800 2.69 -13.43 45.31
CA VAL A 800 2.43 -14.78 44.79
C VAL A 800 1.19 -14.71 43.88
N PHE A 801 1.27 -15.45 42.78
CA PHE A 801 0.19 -15.83 41.87
C PHE A 801 -1.07 -16.37 42.57
N ALA A 802 -2.24 -16.09 41.96
CA ALA A 802 -3.49 -16.85 41.94
C ALA A 802 -4.71 -16.15 42.58
N LEU A 803 -5.62 -15.63 41.75
CA LEU A 803 -7.06 -16.00 41.75
C LEU A 803 -7.80 -15.27 40.61
N MET A 804 -8.06 -15.97 39.49
CA MET A 804 -9.18 -15.67 38.60
C MET A 804 -10.14 -16.85 38.68
N LEU A 805 -11.03 -16.84 39.68
CA LEU A 805 -12.34 -17.47 39.59
C LEU A 805 -13.22 -17.02 40.77
N ALA A 806 -14.49 -16.77 40.45
CA ALA A 806 -15.61 -16.55 41.36
C ALA A 806 -15.70 -15.17 42.04
N VAL A 807 -16.63 -14.33 41.56
CA VAL A 807 -17.95 -14.11 42.18
C VAL A 807 -18.54 -12.86 41.53
N PHE A 808 -19.45 -13.05 40.57
CA PHE A 808 -20.46 -12.06 40.23
C PHE A 808 -21.82 -12.74 40.37
N LEU A 809 -22.31 -12.85 41.61
CA LEU A 809 -23.70 -13.12 41.93
C LEU A 809 -23.97 -12.74 43.39
N ALA A 810 -25.17 -12.16 43.60
CA ALA A 810 -25.81 -11.74 44.85
C ALA A 810 -25.32 -10.41 45.45
N ARG A 811 -25.97 -9.28 45.11
CA ARG A 811 -27.20 -8.74 45.73
C ARG A 811 -27.13 -8.55 47.26
N HIS A 812 -27.42 -7.29 47.61
CA HIS A 812 -28.11 -6.80 48.80
C HIS A 812 -27.32 -6.42 50.07
N ARG A 813 -27.36 -5.09 50.28
CA ARG A 813 -27.98 -4.36 51.42
C ARG A 813 -27.07 -3.89 52.56
N LEU A 814 -27.29 -2.58 52.81
CA LEU A 814 -27.19 -1.83 54.08
C LEU A 814 -25.75 -1.48 54.51
N GLY A 815 -25.40 -0.23 54.82
CA GLY A 815 -26.19 0.99 54.93
C GLY A 815 -25.31 2.18 55.36
N ARG A 816 -25.88 3.40 55.19
CA ARG A 816 -25.73 4.66 55.96
C ARG A 816 -24.52 4.76 56.92
N SER A 817 -23.68 5.79 56.87
CA SER A 817 -23.86 7.24 57.10
C SER A 817 -22.45 7.85 56.91
N SER A 818 -22.21 9.06 56.40
CA SER A 818 -22.77 10.39 56.64
C SER A 818 -22.37 11.32 55.50
#